data_AF-A0A1W0AAU0-F1
#
_entry.id   AF-A0A1W0AAU0-F1
#
_cell.length_a   1.000
_cell.length_b   1.000
_cell.length_c   1.000
_cell.angle_alpha   90.00
_cell.angle_beta   90.00
_cell.angle_gamma   90.00
#
_symmetry.space_group_name_H-M   'P 1'
#
loop_
_entity.id
_entity.type
_entity.pdbx_description
1 polymer ?
#
loop_
_entity_poly.entity_id
_entity_poly.type
_entity_poly.pdbx_seq_one_letter_code
_entity_poly.pdbx_strand_id
1 'polypeptide(L)'
;MNDVFDFAWRTTQATCMLGSIMFVAALYMRRVRQHPMKPVVDMPAEDGNKSFGYGLSLRDAINPVANIDFNSYVPIEIDTPLFQGNAYVLLRNPQGDARWDPLFQGKQRMIWVMVQGQFKRQPKGVVYLAGELPRSMDLSMWTKAWASMIIASVKTLISKLHFSFGSEKEAPHIALPLYQSADQLVATPLDEVPPKLGRDSWGESPKQQQERKATPVGQEVFRTDMVYSFQFHTMYVDLTTWSLVNLPGINDVSLKNFFGDMALRLSVYEHVPKPNEVAHISKEYCFAFDVSCTDSESTTTEPEDSAATSCVSKDVIIDFTGIEFHMWMWLEYFDATQDLRHVAYVLVVRQGDSKVYTVILPSEAIELIMRLNGDNTTLITRARREFYMAIEDQVIEVGRQLHSVIKSGTGEARKELHHWLTTQSPMTLAAANTDNSLGVSIWSWRRSSMNICKEGSAYRILSDTFLRQEYMVLTSEHLSFYRTYSSSSLKKLPIAHITHVTCRHLHDLFVLVIYTWTEVVYVHVPDPLAWQDAIVNLCERSPIRQSSAFLKMTNWTPFNALTYEGYLVLNSRKVAHDEVDQEFNLFAVAEQCVQAAANAWTSRTLENKVFFQKQVQRLRFLDLNQLSTSEQRMAFFFNVYQSLYVHLHLTIEEPTTVCMHQVVYEVGVQKLLLSLAEIEHVILRGGLPTIIDAPYLDEIPQKSSYPAQFSSIACNRKDFRISIALYGHRIDKNLVVYEPNCFHEQVNAMVSSTLQPRVKVSESTIHLPV
;
A
#
# COMPACT_ATOMS: atom_id res chain seq x y z
N MET A 1 9.40 -36.90 25.73
CA MET A 1 10.68 -37.44 25.22
C MET A 1 11.02 -36.94 23.81
N ASN A 2 10.06 -36.45 23.01
CA ASN A 2 10.32 -35.90 21.67
C ASN A 2 10.80 -34.43 21.67
N ASP A 3 10.52 -33.63 22.71
CA ASP A 3 10.97 -32.23 22.77
C ASP A 3 12.47 -32.05 23.12
N VAL A 4 13.07 -33.06 23.75
CA VAL A 4 14.52 -33.04 24.09
C VAL A 4 15.38 -33.40 22.86
N PHE A 5 14.84 -34.19 21.93
CA PHE A 5 15.51 -34.53 20.67
C PHE A 5 15.48 -33.38 19.67
N ASP A 6 14.42 -32.55 19.65
CA ASP A 6 14.32 -31.41 18.74
C ASP A 6 15.21 -30.23 19.18
N PHE A 7 15.40 -30.05 20.50
CA PHE A 7 16.41 -29.12 21.03
C PHE A 7 17.83 -29.61 20.74
N ALA A 8 18.10 -30.91 20.94
CA ALA A 8 19.40 -31.52 20.64
C ALA A 8 19.78 -31.37 19.15
N TRP A 9 18.85 -31.62 18.22
CA TRP A 9 19.10 -31.51 16.77
C TRP A 9 19.34 -30.06 16.30
N ARG A 10 18.64 -29.07 16.89
CA ARG A 10 18.92 -27.64 16.65
C ARG A 10 20.28 -27.20 17.23
N THR A 11 20.76 -27.86 18.29
CA THR A 11 22.07 -27.55 18.90
C THR A 11 23.26 -28.24 18.25
N THR A 12 23.11 -29.37 17.53
CA THR A 12 24.28 -30.09 17.01
C THR A 12 25.01 -29.35 15.87
N GLN A 13 24.31 -28.58 15.04
CA GLN A 13 24.96 -27.76 14.01
C GLN A 13 25.68 -26.54 14.63
N ALA A 14 25.08 -25.89 15.63
CA ALA A 14 25.70 -24.76 16.33
C ALA A 14 26.92 -25.18 17.19
N THR A 15 26.89 -26.38 17.79
CA THR A 15 27.97 -26.85 18.68
C THR A 15 29.20 -27.34 17.90
N CYS A 16 29.00 -27.95 16.72
CA CYS A 16 30.10 -28.30 15.80
C CYS A 16 30.66 -27.05 15.07
N MET A 17 29.82 -26.05 14.79
CA MET A 17 30.21 -24.74 14.26
C MET A 17 31.10 -23.97 15.25
N LEU A 18 30.73 -23.97 16.54
CA LEU A 18 31.49 -23.35 17.62
C LEU A 18 32.85 -24.03 17.84
N GLY A 19 32.91 -25.36 17.85
CA GLY A 19 34.16 -26.09 18.07
C GLY A 19 35.23 -25.84 17.00
N SER A 20 34.81 -25.71 15.74
CA SER A 20 35.71 -25.54 14.59
C SER A 20 36.25 -24.11 14.49
N ILE A 21 35.39 -23.11 14.72
CA ILE A 21 35.75 -21.69 14.72
C ILE A 21 36.66 -21.37 15.93
N MET A 22 36.37 -21.95 17.11
CA MET A 22 37.18 -21.78 18.32
C MET A 22 38.57 -22.39 18.21
N PHE A 23 38.73 -23.55 17.55
CA PHE A 23 40.04 -24.18 17.36
C PHE A 23 40.97 -23.34 16.47
N VAL A 24 40.43 -22.71 15.43
CA VAL A 24 41.22 -21.89 14.50
C VAL A 24 41.44 -20.48 15.05
N ALA A 25 40.48 -19.89 15.77
CA ALA A 25 40.67 -18.65 16.53
C ALA A 25 41.76 -18.81 17.62
N ALA A 26 41.82 -19.96 18.29
CA ALA A 26 42.88 -20.27 19.26
C ALA A 26 44.27 -20.40 18.60
N LEU A 27 44.36 -21.00 17.40
CA LEU A 27 45.60 -21.06 16.62
C LEU A 27 46.06 -19.68 16.13
N TYR A 28 45.11 -18.81 15.79
CA TYR A 28 45.37 -17.41 15.41
C TYR A 28 45.84 -16.57 16.60
N MET A 29 45.17 -16.65 17.75
CA MET A 29 45.56 -15.97 19.00
C MET A 29 46.95 -16.41 19.49
N ARG A 30 47.32 -17.69 19.27
CA ARG A 30 48.67 -18.20 19.57
C ARG A 30 49.75 -17.61 18.65
N ARG A 31 49.38 -17.19 17.43
CA ARG A 31 50.29 -16.60 16.43
C ARG A 31 50.37 -15.08 16.55
N VAL A 32 49.27 -14.39 16.89
CA VAL A 32 49.24 -12.94 17.14
C VAL A 32 50.05 -12.55 18.39
N ARG A 33 50.16 -13.44 19.40
CA ARG A 33 51.09 -13.25 20.53
C ARG A 33 52.57 -13.21 20.14
N GLN A 34 52.94 -13.61 18.90
CA GLN A 34 54.33 -13.58 18.42
C GLN A 34 54.69 -12.29 17.67
N HIS A 35 53.73 -11.43 17.33
CA HIS A 35 53.96 -10.12 16.71
C HIS A 35 52.92 -9.09 17.18
N PRO A 36 53.20 -8.30 18.24
CA PRO A 36 52.27 -7.28 18.71
C PRO A 36 52.22 -6.11 17.73
N MET A 37 51.03 -5.82 17.18
CA MET A 37 50.75 -4.50 16.58
C MET A 37 50.48 -3.48 17.69
N LYS A 38 50.95 -2.25 17.49
CA LYS A 38 50.78 -1.14 18.44
C LYS A 38 49.29 -0.79 18.61
N PRO A 39 48.83 -0.49 19.85
CA PRO A 39 47.47 -0.02 20.05
C PRO A 39 47.32 1.40 19.52
N VAL A 40 46.24 1.64 18.77
CA VAL A 40 45.76 2.98 18.44
C VAL A 40 44.80 3.40 19.56
N VAL A 41 44.97 4.65 19.98
CA VAL A 41 44.37 5.29 21.17
C VAL A 41 42.85 5.44 21.01
N ASP A 42 42.10 5.08 22.05
CA ASP A 42 40.66 5.32 22.18
C ASP A 42 40.35 6.83 22.12
N MET A 43 39.46 7.24 21.21
CA MET A 43 38.83 8.56 21.25
C MET A 43 37.45 8.46 21.92
N PRO A 44 37.03 9.47 22.70
CA PRO A 44 35.80 9.41 23.47
C PRO A 44 34.56 9.50 22.56
N ALA A 45 33.47 8.87 22.99
CA ALA A 45 32.19 8.85 22.30
C ALA A 45 31.60 10.26 22.22
N GLU A 46 31.40 10.77 21.00
CA GLU A 46 30.61 11.96 20.73
C GLU A 46 29.12 11.62 20.76
N ASP A 47 28.41 12.19 21.75
CA ASP A 47 26.96 12.37 21.75
C ASP A 47 26.59 13.45 20.72
N GLY A 48 26.51 13.03 19.46
CA GLY A 48 25.93 13.80 18.37
C GLY A 48 24.63 13.13 17.91
N ASN A 49 23.60 13.93 17.65
CA ASN A 49 22.30 13.51 17.14
C ASN A 49 22.47 12.83 15.76
N LYS A 50 22.80 11.53 15.73
CA LYS A 50 23.03 10.76 14.51
C LYS A 50 21.70 10.45 13.82
N SER A 51 21.64 10.66 12.51
CA SER A 51 20.53 10.22 11.66
C SER A 51 20.25 8.73 11.87
N PHE A 52 18.97 8.35 11.84
CA PHE A 52 18.54 6.96 12.01
C PHE A 52 19.00 6.10 10.81
N GLY A 53 20.09 5.34 11.00
CA GLY A 53 20.63 4.44 9.99
C GLY A 53 21.44 5.13 8.87
N TYR A 54 22.05 4.29 8.03
CA TYR A 54 22.82 4.67 6.84
C TYR A 54 21.94 4.54 5.60
N GLY A 55 21.71 5.60 4.81
CA GLY A 55 20.65 5.73 3.80
C GLY A 55 20.32 4.47 2.98
N LEU A 56 19.02 4.17 2.82
CA LEU A 56 18.52 3.06 1.99
C LEU A 56 18.12 3.60 0.62
N SER A 57 18.40 2.86 -0.45
CA SER A 57 17.89 3.17 -1.78
C SER A 57 17.50 1.92 -2.53
N LEU A 58 16.49 2.00 -3.40
CA LEU A 58 16.09 0.88 -4.27
C LEU A 58 16.68 1.11 -5.67
N ARG A 59 17.40 0.11 -6.18
CA ARG A 59 17.94 0.07 -7.53
C ARG A 59 17.03 -0.80 -8.40
N ASP A 60 16.13 -0.15 -9.13
CA ASP A 60 15.29 -0.77 -10.14
C ASP A 60 15.85 -0.46 -11.55
N ALA A 61 15.50 -1.26 -12.55
CA ALA A 61 15.85 -1.07 -13.96
C ALA A 61 15.38 0.29 -14.52
N ILE A 62 14.52 1.00 -13.79
CA ILE A 62 13.89 2.26 -14.19
C ILE A 62 14.50 3.48 -13.46
N ASN A 63 15.24 3.33 -12.35
CA ASN A 63 15.83 4.49 -11.67
C ASN A 63 17.07 4.16 -10.78
N PRO A 64 18.20 4.89 -10.94
CA PRO A 64 19.33 4.81 -10.03
C PRO A 64 19.12 5.75 -8.83
N VAL A 65 18.86 5.18 -7.66
CA VAL A 65 19.01 5.79 -6.33
C VAL A 65 17.93 6.84 -5.95
N ALA A 66 16.77 6.37 -5.48
CA ALA A 66 15.88 7.16 -4.60
C ALA A 66 16.23 6.83 -3.14
N ASN A 67 16.45 7.83 -2.28
CA ASN A 67 16.60 7.61 -0.84
C ASN A 67 15.24 7.23 -0.24
N ILE A 68 15.23 6.17 0.56
CA ILE A 68 14.07 5.56 1.20
C ILE A 68 14.37 5.46 2.70
N ASP A 69 13.34 5.57 3.54
CA ASP A 69 13.50 5.40 4.97
C ASP A 69 13.51 3.92 5.38
N PHE A 70 14.43 3.55 6.29
CA PHE A 70 14.23 2.34 7.09
C PHE A 70 13.02 2.51 7.99
N ASN A 71 12.40 1.39 8.37
CA ASN A 71 11.23 1.41 9.25
C ASN A 71 10.07 2.27 8.70
N SER A 72 10.02 2.46 7.37
CA SER A 72 8.99 3.25 6.70
C SER A 72 7.58 2.88 7.15
N TYR A 73 6.70 3.88 7.19
CA TYR A 73 5.28 3.73 7.54
C TYR A 73 4.49 3.01 6.44
N VAL A 74 4.97 3.12 5.20
CA VAL A 74 4.36 2.56 3.99
C VAL A 74 5.36 1.60 3.36
N PRO A 75 4.94 0.43 2.85
CA PRO A 75 5.89 -0.50 2.27
C PRO A 75 6.48 0.06 0.98
N ILE A 76 7.74 -0.27 0.76
CA ILE A 76 8.56 0.13 -0.38
C ILE A 76 8.08 -0.63 -1.62
N GLU A 77 7.59 0.09 -2.63
CA GLU A 77 7.14 -0.53 -3.88
C GLU A 77 8.32 -1.05 -4.71
N ILE A 78 8.15 -2.22 -5.33
CA ILE A 78 9.11 -2.88 -6.22
C ILE A 78 8.43 -3.07 -7.58
N ASP A 79 9.06 -2.66 -8.68
CA ASP A 79 8.47 -2.77 -10.03
C ASP A 79 9.53 -3.05 -11.13
N THR A 80 10.21 -4.20 -11.04
CA THR A 80 11.22 -4.63 -12.01
C THR A 80 10.62 -5.38 -13.21
N PRO A 81 11.35 -5.60 -14.31
CA PRO A 81 10.88 -6.46 -15.41
C PRO A 81 10.51 -7.89 -14.98
N LEU A 82 11.13 -8.40 -13.90
CA LEU A 82 10.92 -9.76 -13.39
C LEU A 82 9.84 -9.83 -12.31
N PHE A 83 9.69 -8.80 -11.47
CA PHE A 83 8.90 -8.85 -10.24
C PHE A 83 8.17 -7.53 -9.96
N GLN A 84 6.96 -7.61 -9.44
CA GLN A 84 6.22 -6.45 -8.89
C GLN A 84 5.78 -6.75 -7.47
N GLY A 85 5.88 -5.80 -6.54
CA GLY A 85 5.54 -6.07 -5.15
C GLY A 85 5.81 -4.92 -4.20
N ASN A 86 5.89 -5.25 -2.92
CA ASN A 86 6.08 -4.34 -1.81
C ASN A 86 7.06 -4.95 -0.81
N ALA A 87 7.83 -4.12 -0.11
CA ALA A 87 8.79 -4.58 0.87
C ALA A 87 8.87 -3.68 2.11
N TYR A 88 9.23 -4.26 3.26
CA TYR A 88 9.75 -3.51 4.39
C TYR A 88 11.20 -3.88 4.62
N VAL A 89 12.03 -2.88 4.87
CA VAL A 89 13.40 -3.05 5.37
C VAL A 89 13.42 -2.46 6.77
N LEU A 90 13.36 -3.34 7.76
CA LEU A 90 13.25 -2.97 9.17
C LEU A 90 14.61 -3.12 9.87
N LEU A 91 14.99 -2.10 10.63
CA LEU A 91 16.13 -2.10 11.54
C LEU A 91 15.65 -2.03 12.97
N ARG A 92 16.35 -2.72 13.88
CA ARG A 92 16.14 -2.55 15.32
C ARG A 92 16.52 -1.12 15.71
N ASN A 93 15.56 -0.34 16.20
CA ASN A 93 15.80 1.03 16.61
C ASN A 93 16.35 1.10 18.05
N PRO A 94 17.58 1.60 18.28
CA PRO A 94 18.11 1.77 19.64
C PRO A 94 17.33 2.80 20.49
N GLN A 95 16.63 3.74 19.86
CA GLN A 95 15.76 4.72 20.54
C GLN A 95 14.32 4.23 20.71
N GLY A 96 13.99 3.05 20.17
CA GLY A 96 12.65 2.47 20.18
C GLY A 96 11.73 3.00 19.06
N ASP A 97 10.91 2.11 18.53
CA ASP A 97 9.78 2.39 17.64
C ASP A 97 8.60 1.51 18.07
N ALA A 98 7.61 2.09 18.74
CA ALA A 98 6.48 1.35 19.31
C ALA A 98 5.70 0.48 18.29
N ARG A 99 5.79 0.77 16.99
CA ARG A 99 5.16 -0.04 15.93
C ARG A 99 5.96 -1.29 15.61
N TRP A 100 7.27 -1.16 15.45
CA TRP A 100 8.13 -2.23 14.95
C TRP A 100 8.85 -2.99 16.08
N ASP A 101 9.05 -2.37 17.24
CA ASP A 101 9.67 -2.98 18.43
C ASP A 101 9.07 -4.33 18.82
N PRO A 102 7.73 -4.54 18.77
CA PRO A 102 7.14 -5.85 19.05
C PRO A 102 7.69 -6.98 18.15
N LEU A 103 8.11 -6.66 16.93
CA LEU A 103 8.71 -7.64 16.02
C LEU A 103 10.11 -8.07 16.52
N PHE A 104 10.86 -7.15 17.12
CA PHE A 104 12.24 -7.34 17.59
C PHE A 104 12.34 -7.82 19.05
N GLN A 105 11.26 -7.68 19.83
CA GLN A 105 11.22 -8.03 21.25
C GLN A 105 11.48 -9.52 21.49
N GLY A 106 12.39 -9.84 22.43
CA GLY A 106 12.76 -11.22 22.78
C GLY A 106 13.54 -11.98 21.69
N LYS A 107 13.86 -11.35 20.56
CA LYS A 107 14.63 -11.92 19.45
C LYS A 107 15.94 -11.17 19.29
N GLN A 108 16.94 -11.77 18.67
CA GLN A 108 18.27 -11.14 18.43
C GLN A 108 18.41 -10.53 17.03
N ARG A 109 17.30 -10.34 16.30
CA ARG A 109 17.30 -9.81 14.92
C ARG A 109 17.76 -8.34 14.91
N MET A 110 18.63 -7.98 13.97
CA MET A 110 19.09 -6.59 13.78
C MET A 110 18.53 -5.99 12.50
N ILE A 111 18.50 -6.77 11.41
CA ILE A 111 17.86 -6.42 10.14
C ILE A 111 16.76 -7.44 9.87
N TRP A 112 15.63 -6.96 9.38
CA TRP A 112 14.54 -7.81 8.92
C TRP A 112 13.94 -7.23 7.64
N VAL A 113 14.06 -8.00 6.56
CA VAL A 113 13.46 -7.66 5.27
C VAL A 113 12.28 -8.57 5.00
N MET A 114 11.15 -7.95 4.68
CA MET A 114 9.91 -8.62 4.34
C MET A 114 9.51 -8.20 2.95
N VAL A 115 9.17 -9.14 2.07
CA VAL A 115 8.78 -8.86 0.69
C VAL A 115 7.51 -9.62 0.36
N GLN A 116 6.59 -8.96 -0.34
CA GLN A 116 5.39 -9.56 -0.88
C GLN A 116 5.16 -9.08 -2.31
N GLY A 117 5.02 -10.00 -3.27
CA GLY A 117 4.82 -9.62 -4.66
C GLY A 117 4.65 -10.79 -5.61
N GLN A 118 4.56 -10.47 -6.90
CA GLN A 118 4.27 -11.40 -7.97
C GLN A 118 5.37 -11.35 -9.03
N PHE A 119 5.75 -12.53 -9.52
CA PHE A 119 6.60 -12.63 -10.70
C PHE A 119 5.81 -12.27 -11.96
N LYS A 120 6.33 -11.32 -12.76
CA LYS A 120 5.70 -10.90 -14.04
C LYS A 120 5.86 -11.94 -15.14
N ARG A 121 6.92 -12.73 -15.05
CA ARG A 121 7.18 -13.93 -15.85
C ARG A 121 7.77 -15.02 -14.97
N GLN A 122 7.60 -16.27 -15.35
CA GLN A 122 8.27 -17.37 -14.67
C GLN A 122 9.80 -17.19 -14.80
N PRO A 123 10.57 -17.28 -13.69
CA PRO A 123 12.02 -17.38 -13.74
C PRO A 123 12.45 -18.59 -14.56
N LYS A 124 13.40 -18.38 -15.46
CA LYS A 124 14.11 -19.38 -16.27
C LYS A 124 15.25 -20.03 -15.49
N GLY A 125 15.77 -19.36 -14.46
CA GLY A 125 16.86 -19.82 -13.60
C GLY A 125 16.52 -19.77 -12.12
N VAL A 126 17.55 -19.98 -11.28
CA VAL A 126 17.42 -19.98 -9.83
C VAL A 126 17.30 -18.54 -9.32
N VAL A 127 16.35 -18.31 -8.42
CA VAL A 127 16.22 -17.01 -7.74
C VAL A 127 17.06 -17.03 -6.47
N TYR A 128 17.98 -16.08 -6.36
CA TYR A 128 18.91 -15.92 -5.24
C TYR A 128 18.56 -14.68 -4.42
N LEU A 129 18.66 -14.81 -3.10
CA LEU A 129 18.81 -13.73 -2.14
C LEU A 129 20.30 -13.46 -1.93
N ALA A 130 20.75 -12.20 -1.99
CA ALA A 130 22.17 -11.88 -1.90
C ALA A 130 22.48 -10.58 -1.14
N GLY A 131 23.68 -10.57 -0.53
CA GLY A 131 24.38 -9.36 -0.14
C GLY A 131 25.52 -9.11 -1.12
N GLU A 132 25.54 -7.96 -1.80
CA GLU A 132 26.51 -7.63 -2.85
C GLU A 132 27.23 -6.31 -2.56
N LEU A 133 28.40 -6.12 -3.18
CA LEU A 133 29.19 -4.90 -3.11
C LEU A 133 29.40 -4.31 -4.51
N PRO A 134 29.40 -2.97 -4.66
CA PRO A 134 29.46 -2.30 -5.97
C PRO A 134 30.82 -2.41 -6.66
N ARG A 135 31.91 -2.62 -5.91
CA ARG A 135 33.28 -2.75 -6.43
C ARG A 135 34.00 -3.90 -5.73
N SER A 136 35.04 -4.44 -6.38
CA SER A 136 35.90 -5.47 -5.79
C SER A 136 36.51 -4.99 -4.47
N MET A 137 36.60 -5.89 -3.49
CA MET A 137 37.20 -5.55 -2.19
C MET A 137 38.73 -5.48 -2.31
N ASP A 138 39.33 -4.35 -1.93
CA ASP A 138 40.79 -4.19 -1.81
C ASP A 138 41.28 -4.82 -0.49
N LEU A 139 41.24 -6.15 -0.45
CA LEU A 139 41.66 -6.92 0.72
C LEU A 139 43.19 -7.09 0.73
N SER A 140 43.82 -6.69 1.84
CA SER A 140 45.21 -7.11 2.12
C SER A 140 45.32 -8.65 2.13
N MET A 141 46.52 -9.20 1.90
CA MET A 141 46.73 -10.66 1.94
C MET A 141 46.20 -11.30 3.25
N TRP A 142 46.25 -10.57 4.36
CA TRP A 142 45.75 -11.00 5.66
C TRP A 142 44.22 -10.94 5.75
N THR A 143 43.60 -9.86 5.28
CA THR A 143 42.13 -9.72 5.27
C THR A 143 41.48 -10.74 4.34
N LYS A 144 42.12 -11.07 3.21
CA LYS A 144 41.67 -12.10 2.26
C LYS A 144 41.70 -13.51 2.86
N ALA A 145 42.76 -13.84 3.62
CA ALA A 145 42.85 -15.12 4.33
C ALA A 145 41.75 -15.24 5.41
N TRP A 146 41.49 -14.16 6.13
CA TRP A 146 40.47 -14.12 7.18
C TRP A 146 39.04 -14.22 6.61
N ALA A 147 38.73 -13.45 5.56
CA ALA A 147 37.45 -13.52 4.88
C ALA A 147 37.22 -14.90 4.24
N SER A 148 38.26 -15.52 3.67
CA SER A 148 38.18 -16.89 3.12
C SER A 148 37.88 -17.93 4.20
N MET A 149 38.41 -17.75 5.41
CA MET A 149 38.13 -18.64 6.55
C MET A 149 36.69 -18.49 7.06
N ILE A 150 36.17 -17.26 7.16
CA ILE A 150 34.76 -17.01 7.51
C ILE A 150 33.86 -17.68 6.48
N ILE A 151 34.11 -17.44 5.20
CA ILE A 151 33.29 -18.00 4.11
C ILE A 151 33.38 -19.52 4.06
N ALA A 152 34.56 -20.11 4.29
CA ALA A 152 34.72 -21.57 4.40
C ALA A 152 33.88 -22.13 5.55
N SER A 153 33.83 -21.43 6.69
CA SER A 153 32.99 -21.80 7.83
C SER A 153 31.50 -21.68 7.48
N VAL A 154 31.06 -20.60 6.82
CA VAL A 154 29.66 -20.44 6.37
C VAL A 154 29.27 -21.50 5.34
N LYS A 155 30.17 -21.88 4.42
CA LYS A 155 29.94 -22.96 3.44
C LYS A 155 29.71 -24.32 4.08
N THR A 156 30.32 -24.61 5.24
CA THR A 156 30.04 -25.88 5.95
C THR A 156 28.64 -25.96 6.53
N LEU A 157 27.95 -24.82 6.67
CA LEU A 157 26.63 -24.71 7.30
C LEU A 157 25.52 -24.53 6.28
N ILE A 158 25.84 -23.86 5.17
CA ILE A 158 24.94 -23.65 4.05
C ILE A 158 25.61 -24.22 2.81
N SER A 159 25.40 -25.51 2.57
CA SER A 159 26.04 -26.26 1.47
C SER A 159 25.73 -25.70 0.07
N LYS A 160 24.70 -24.86 -0.03
CA LYS A 160 24.17 -24.28 -1.29
C LYS A 160 24.51 -22.78 -1.44
N LEU A 161 25.46 -22.25 -0.67
CA LEU A 161 25.92 -20.85 -0.71
C LEU A 161 26.84 -20.59 -1.92
N HIS A 162 26.50 -19.62 -2.75
CA HIS A 162 27.41 -19.04 -3.74
C HIS A 162 28.11 -17.80 -3.15
N PHE A 163 29.40 -17.61 -3.43
CA PHE A 163 30.09 -16.38 -3.05
C PHE A 163 31.14 -15.99 -4.09
N SER A 164 31.43 -14.71 -4.17
CA SER A 164 32.53 -14.15 -4.96
C SER A 164 33.20 -13.01 -4.19
N PHE A 165 34.52 -12.90 -4.28
CA PHE A 165 35.29 -11.77 -3.76
C PHE A 165 35.32 -10.57 -4.73
N GLY A 166 34.71 -10.72 -5.90
CA GLY A 166 34.84 -9.78 -7.01
C GLY A 166 35.87 -10.23 -8.04
N SER A 167 35.55 -10.03 -9.31
CA SER A 167 36.45 -10.15 -10.46
C SER A 167 36.10 -9.05 -11.47
N GLU A 168 36.83 -8.95 -12.59
CA GLU A 168 36.47 -8.02 -13.68
C GLU A 168 35.04 -8.24 -14.22
N LYS A 169 34.48 -9.45 -14.06
CA LYS A 169 33.19 -9.85 -14.64
C LYS A 169 32.08 -10.10 -13.63
N GLU A 170 32.39 -10.19 -12.34
CA GLU A 170 31.44 -10.57 -11.29
C GLU A 170 31.68 -9.72 -10.05
N ALA A 171 30.65 -9.03 -9.56
CA ALA A 171 30.73 -8.24 -8.34
C ALA A 171 30.89 -9.13 -7.09
N PRO A 172 31.58 -8.67 -6.03
CA PRO A 172 31.64 -9.42 -4.78
C PRO A 172 30.25 -9.60 -4.19
N HIS A 173 29.94 -10.82 -3.76
CA HIS A 173 28.67 -11.11 -3.13
C HIS A 173 28.67 -12.41 -2.34
N ILE A 174 27.64 -12.56 -1.51
CA ILE A 174 27.20 -13.81 -0.92
C ILE A 174 25.76 -14.01 -1.37
N ALA A 175 25.45 -15.14 -2.01
CA ALA A 175 24.14 -15.45 -2.56
C ALA A 175 23.64 -16.83 -2.10
N LEU A 176 22.34 -16.87 -1.81
CA LEU A 176 21.61 -17.99 -1.25
C LEU A 176 20.36 -18.25 -2.11
N PRO A 177 20.08 -19.50 -2.54
CA PRO A 177 18.84 -19.82 -3.22
C PRO A 177 17.63 -19.39 -2.35
N LEU A 178 16.83 -18.46 -2.85
CA LEU A 178 15.74 -17.82 -2.11
C LEU A 178 14.77 -18.87 -1.56
N TYR A 179 14.36 -19.80 -2.41
CA TYR A 179 13.34 -20.80 -2.08
C TYR A 179 13.75 -21.66 -0.88
N GLN A 180 15.01 -22.05 -0.80
CA GLN A 180 15.53 -22.89 0.29
C GLN A 180 16.02 -22.09 1.50
N SER A 181 16.24 -20.78 1.36
CA SER A 181 16.93 -19.99 2.39
C SER A 181 16.03 -18.98 3.11
N ALA A 182 14.89 -18.61 2.54
CA ALA A 182 13.94 -17.71 3.19
C ALA A 182 13.48 -18.27 4.54
N ASP A 183 13.38 -17.40 5.55
CA ASP A 183 12.92 -17.76 6.89
C ASP A 183 11.47 -18.23 6.84
N GLN A 184 10.62 -17.47 6.16
CA GLN A 184 9.32 -17.95 5.72
C GLN A 184 9.14 -17.62 4.24
N LEU A 185 8.49 -18.51 3.50
CA LEU A 185 8.05 -18.27 2.13
C LEU A 185 6.69 -18.92 1.92
N VAL A 186 5.69 -18.10 1.65
CA VAL A 186 4.31 -18.51 1.39
C VAL A 186 3.94 -18.09 -0.03
N ALA A 187 3.35 -19.01 -0.78
CA ALA A 187 2.76 -18.73 -2.08
C ALA A 187 1.24 -18.72 -1.91
N THR A 188 0.62 -17.58 -2.18
CA THR A 188 -0.83 -17.38 -2.08
C THR A 188 -1.41 -17.23 -3.48
N PRO A 189 -2.40 -18.04 -3.90
CA PRO A 189 -3.14 -17.85 -5.14
C PRO A 189 -3.68 -16.43 -5.29
N LEU A 190 -3.82 -15.93 -6.52
CA LEU A 190 -4.30 -14.55 -6.79
C LEU A 190 -5.74 -14.28 -6.30
N ASP A 191 -6.52 -15.34 -6.10
CA ASP A 191 -7.88 -15.37 -5.56
C ASP A 191 -7.94 -15.45 -4.02
N GLU A 192 -6.79 -15.65 -3.37
CA GLU A 192 -6.65 -15.67 -1.92
C GLU A 192 -5.96 -14.38 -1.42
N VAL A 193 -6.17 -14.04 -0.15
CA VAL A 193 -5.55 -12.85 0.45
C VAL A 193 -4.18 -13.23 1.01
N PRO A 194 -3.08 -12.60 0.53
CA PRO A 194 -1.75 -12.89 1.05
C PRO A 194 -1.62 -12.37 2.50
N PRO A 195 -0.70 -12.96 3.29
CA PRO A 195 -0.51 -12.56 4.69
C PRO A 195 -0.16 -11.08 4.82
N LYS A 196 -0.61 -10.40 5.87
CA LYS A 196 -0.34 -8.97 6.07
C LYS A 196 1.17 -8.71 6.25
N LEU A 197 1.76 -7.91 5.36
CA LEU A 197 3.14 -7.47 5.46
C LEU A 197 3.35 -6.64 6.74
N GLY A 198 4.49 -6.82 7.42
CA GLY A 198 4.77 -6.17 8.71
C GLY A 198 4.29 -6.96 9.95
N ARG A 199 3.80 -8.20 9.78
CA ARG A 199 3.53 -9.16 10.87
C ARG A 199 4.74 -10.06 11.12
N ASP A 200 4.80 -10.69 12.30
CA ASP A 200 5.92 -11.52 12.73
C ASP A 200 5.92 -12.95 12.17
N SER A 201 4.75 -13.46 11.76
CA SER A 201 4.55 -14.78 11.18
C SER A 201 3.47 -14.75 10.09
N TRP A 202 3.68 -15.56 9.05
CA TRP A 202 2.79 -15.65 7.88
C TRP A 202 2.16 -17.03 7.67
N GLY A 203 2.18 -17.88 8.69
CA GLY A 203 1.44 -19.15 8.68
C GLY A 203 2.13 -20.32 7.97
N GLU A 204 3.39 -20.19 7.54
CA GLU A 204 4.16 -21.35 7.06
C GLU A 204 4.45 -22.30 8.23
N SER A 205 3.91 -23.52 8.17
CA SER A 205 4.14 -24.53 9.20
C SER A 205 5.59 -25.06 9.16
N PRO A 206 6.15 -25.55 10.29
CA PRO A 206 7.50 -26.12 10.32
C PRO A 206 7.71 -27.27 9.31
N LYS A 207 6.66 -28.05 9.05
CA LYS A 207 6.68 -29.13 8.06
C LYS A 207 6.79 -28.60 6.63
N GLN A 208 5.95 -27.62 6.26
CA GLN A 208 6.02 -26.96 4.94
C GLN A 208 7.37 -26.29 4.73
N GLN A 209 7.90 -25.63 5.76
CA GLN A 209 9.23 -25.03 5.73
C GLN A 209 10.32 -26.09 5.47
N GLN A 210 10.27 -27.23 6.16
CA GLN A 210 11.24 -28.31 5.97
C GLN A 210 11.16 -28.91 4.55
N GLU A 211 9.95 -29.14 4.04
CA GLU A 211 9.72 -29.65 2.68
C GLU A 211 10.26 -28.68 1.62
N ARG A 212 9.98 -27.38 1.77
CA ARG A 212 10.51 -26.32 0.90
C ARG A 212 12.04 -26.27 0.92
N LYS A 213 12.65 -26.34 2.11
CA LYS A 213 14.12 -26.32 2.26
C LYS A 213 14.78 -27.58 1.66
N ALA A 214 14.06 -28.70 1.63
CA ALA A 214 14.51 -29.94 1.02
C ALA A 214 14.45 -29.93 -0.52
N THR A 215 13.67 -29.03 -1.14
CA THR A 215 13.61 -28.89 -2.61
C THR A 215 15.01 -28.70 -3.21
N PRO A 216 15.42 -29.53 -4.19
CA PRO A 216 16.68 -29.35 -4.90
C PRO A 216 16.74 -27.99 -5.58
N VAL A 217 17.91 -27.35 -5.56
CA VAL A 217 18.12 -26.03 -6.20
C VAL A 217 17.96 -26.17 -7.71
N GLY A 218 17.19 -25.27 -8.33
CA GLY A 218 16.80 -25.33 -9.73
C GLY A 218 15.54 -26.15 -10.01
N GLN A 219 14.94 -26.78 -9.00
CA GLN A 219 13.64 -27.45 -9.12
C GLN A 219 12.50 -26.65 -8.47
N GLU A 220 12.80 -25.51 -7.84
CA GLU A 220 11.77 -24.57 -7.37
C GLU A 220 10.90 -24.06 -8.53
N VAL A 221 9.59 -23.92 -8.27
CA VAL A 221 8.63 -23.46 -9.26
C VAL A 221 7.97 -22.18 -8.76
N PHE A 222 8.37 -21.05 -9.35
CA PHE A 222 7.68 -19.77 -9.19
C PHE A 222 6.66 -19.60 -10.32
N ARG A 223 5.38 -19.76 -10.00
CA ARG A 223 4.25 -19.46 -10.88
C ARG A 223 3.93 -17.97 -10.90
N THR A 224 3.40 -17.48 -12.02
CA THR A 224 2.99 -16.08 -12.20
C THR A 224 1.57 -15.80 -11.71
N ASP A 225 0.80 -16.81 -11.33
CA ASP A 225 -0.56 -16.70 -10.80
C ASP A 225 -0.62 -16.82 -9.27
N MET A 226 0.48 -16.47 -8.62
CA MET A 226 0.68 -16.51 -7.17
C MET A 226 1.31 -15.21 -6.68
N VAL A 227 0.94 -14.80 -5.48
CA VAL A 227 1.65 -13.79 -4.67
C VAL A 227 2.59 -14.52 -3.72
N TYR A 228 3.89 -14.22 -3.81
CA TYR A 228 4.91 -14.75 -2.91
C TYR A 228 5.15 -13.75 -1.78
N SER A 229 5.00 -14.21 -0.55
CA SER A 229 5.43 -13.50 0.65
C SER A 229 6.65 -14.21 1.23
N PHE A 230 7.82 -13.58 1.19
CA PHE A 230 9.03 -14.12 1.80
C PHE A 230 9.76 -13.11 2.68
N GLN A 231 10.38 -13.62 3.73
CA GLN A 231 11.13 -12.80 4.68
C GLN A 231 12.48 -13.41 4.98
N PHE A 232 13.42 -12.52 5.26
CA PHE A 232 14.72 -12.89 5.81
C PHE A 232 15.11 -11.91 6.91
N HIS A 233 15.78 -12.43 7.93
CA HIS A 233 16.36 -11.61 8.98
C HIS A 233 17.77 -12.08 9.31
N THR A 234 18.59 -11.14 9.81
CA THR A 234 19.91 -11.47 10.35
C THR A 234 20.11 -10.82 11.69
N MET A 235 20.84 -11.52 12.55
CA MET A 235 21.34 -11.03 13.83
C MET A 235 22.79 -10.58 13.76
N TYR A 236 23.48 -10.83 12.63
CA TYR A 236 24.93 -10.72 12.54
C TYR A 236 25.43 -9.41 11.92
N VAL A 237 24.52 -8.60 11.38
CA VAL A 237 24.83 -7.33 10.73
C VAL A 237 23.94 -6.27 11.37
N ASP A 238 24.55 -5.22 11.88
CA ASP A 238 23.86 -4.04 12.39
C ASP A 238 24.13 -2.85 11.46
N LEU A 239 23.10 -2.46 10.70
CA LEU A 239 23.15 -1.32 9.79
C LEU A 239 22.91 0.01 10.50
N THR A 240 22.66 0.04 11.82
CA THR A 240 22.64 1.30 12.58
C THR A 240 24.05 1.70 13.01
N THR A 241 24.90 0.72 13.33
CA THR A 241 26.29 0.93 13.78
C THR A 241 27.34 0.55 12.73
N TRP A 242 26.92 0.17 11.52
CA TRP A 242 27.78 -0.34 10.43
C TRP A 242 28.76 -1.42 10.90
N SER A 243 28.27 -2.41 11.63
CA SER A 243 29.13 -3.40 12.30
C SER A 243 28.60 -4.83 12.14
N LEU A 244 29.53 -5.79 12.09
CA LEU A 244 29.24 -7.19 12.38
C LEU A 244 29.09 -7.33 13.88
N VAL A 245 27.93 -7.84 14.31
CA VAL A 245 27.57 -7.99 15.72
C VAL A 245 27.14 -9.42 16.01
N ASN A 246 27.06 -9.80 17.30
CA ASN A 246 26.59 -11.13 17.73
C ASN A 246 27.37 -12.32 17.11
N LEU A 247 28.61 -12.12 16.69
CA LEU A 247 29.48 -13.20 16.22
C LEU A 247 30.06 -13.95 17.43
N PRO A 248 29.87 -15.28 17.55
CA PRO A 248 30.36 -16.01 18.71
C PRO A 248 31.89 -15.94 18.85
N GLY A 249 32.37 -15.44 19.99
CA GLY A 249 33.80 -15.39 20.34
C GLY A 249 34.61 -14.30 19.62
N ILE A 250 33.94 -13.37 18.92
CA ILE A 250 34.56 -12.25 18.20
C ILE A 250 33.87 -10.96 18.67
N ASN A 251 34.66 -9.93 19.00
CA ASN A 251 34.10 -8.61 19.32
C ASN A 251 33.48 -7.98 18.07
N ASP A 252 32.57 -7.02 18.24
CA ASP A 252 31.95 -6.33 17.11
C ASP A 252 33.02 -5.74 16.17
N VAL A 253 32.86 -6.01 14.87
CA VAL A 253 33.83 -5.59 13.84
C VAL A 253 33.16 -4.63 12.89
N SER A 254 33.70 -3.42 12.74
CA SER A 254 33.18 -2.45 11.79
C SER A 254 33.21 -3.00 10.36
N LEU A 255 32.10 -2.85 9.64
CA LEU A 255 31.97 -3.19 8.23
C LEU A 255 32.88 -2.33 7.34
N LYS A 256 33.27 -1.12 7.79
CA LYS A 256 34.27 -0.27 7.10
C LYS A 256 35.61 -1.03 6.90
N ASN A 257 35.95 -1.98 7.78
CA ASN A 257 37.16 -2.79 7.65
C ASN A 257 37.15 -3.77 6.47
N PHE A 258 35.96 -4.13 5.96
CA PHE A 258 35.81 -5.10 4.86
C PHE A 258 35.50 -4.44 3.53
N PHE A 259 34.64 -3.42 3.54
CA PHE A 259 34.16 -2.77 2.31
C PHE A 259 34.27 -1.24 2.29
N GLY A 260 34.99 -0.64 3.25
CA GLY A 260 35.28 0.80 3.22
C GLY A 260 34.02 1.66 3.25
N ASP A 261 33.92 2.57 2.29
CA ASP A 261 32.78 3.47 2.04
C ASP A 261 31.71 2.87 1.11
N MET A 262 31.90 1.62 0.66
CA MET A 262 31.00 1.01 -0.31
C MET A 262 29.63 0.72 0.29
N ALA A 263 28.58 0.96 -0.51
CA ALA A 263 27.22 0.58 -0.16
C ALA A 263 27.05 -0.94 -0.10
N LEU A 264 26.30 -1.43 0.88
CA LEU A 264 25.88 -2.83 0.95
C LEU A 264 24.57 -3.00 0.16
N ARG A 265 24.59 -3.88 -0.85
CA ARG A 265 23.39 -4.19 -1.63
C ARG A 265 22.69 -5.44 -1.09
N LEU A 266 21.45 -5.31 -0.63
CA LEU A 266 20.56 -6.42 -0.33
C LEU A 266 19.66 -6.69 -1.54
N SER A 267 19.90 -7.78 -2.27
CA SER A 267 19.21 -8.03 -3.55
C SER A 267 18.54 -9.40 -3.61
N VAL A 268 17.52 -9.47 -4.46
CA VAL A 268 16.98 -10.73 -4.96
C VAL A 268 17.08 -10.70 -6.48
N TYR A 269 17.70 -11.72 -7.08
CA TYR A 269 17.88 -11.80 -8.52
C TYR A 269 17.75 -13.22 -9.05
N GLU A 270 17.33 -13.33 -10.30
CA GLU A 270 17.43 -14.55 -11.09
C GLU A 270 18.82 -14.67 -11.71
N HIS A 271 19.40 -15.85 -11.61
CA HIS A 271 20.60 -16.23 -12.36
C HIS A 271 20.34 -17.47 -13.22
N VAL A 272 20.64 -17.36 -14.51
CA VAL A 272 20.55 -18.45 -15.48
C VAL A 272 21.98 -18.90 -15.82
N PRO A 273 22.43 -20.07 -15.32
CA PRO A 273 23.77 -20.54 -15.57
C PRO A 273 23.94 -20.93 -17.05
N LYS A 274 25.01 -20.48 -17.68
CA LYS A 274 25.44 -21.00 -18.98
C LYS A 274 26.24 -22.30 -18.79
N PRO A 275 26.35 -23.16 -19.83
CA PRO A 275 27.19 -24.36 -19.73
C PRO A 275 28.62 -24.01 -19.27
N ASN A 276 29.08 -24.66 -18.20
CA ASN A 276 30.39 -24.45 -17.54
C ASN A 276 30.60 -23.10 -16.82
N GLU A 277 29.55 -22.29 -16.64
CA GLU A 277 29.62 -21.03 -15.89
C GLU A 277 29.31 -21.28 -14.41
N VAL A 278 30.29 -21.00 -13.54
CA VAL A 278 30.14 -21.11 -12.08
C VAL A 278 29.82 -19.75 -11.46
N ALA A 279 30.20 -18.66 -12.12
CA ALA A 279 30.01 -17.29 -11.65
C ALA A 279 28.60 -16.78 -11.95
N HIS A 280 28.07 -15.94 -11.07
CA HIS A 280 26.79 -15.26 -11.27
C HIS A 280 27.00 -13.99 -12.13
N ILE A 281 27.30 -14.16 -13.43
CA ILE A 281 27.55 -13.00 -14.32
C ILE A 281 26.23 -12.41 -14.82
N SER A 282 25.26 -13.24 -15.20
CA SER A 282 23.92 -12.82 -15.60
C SER A 282 23.01 -12.66 -14.37
N LYS A 283 22.60 -11.43 -14.05
CA LYS A 283 21.66 -11.15 -12.96
C LYS A 283 20.48 -10.35 -13.49
N GLU A 284 19.28 -10.88 -13.35
CA GLU A 284 18.04 -10.14 -13.57
C GLU A 284 17.35 -9.94 -12.22
N TYR A 285 17.31 -8.70 -11.74
CA TYR A 285 16.90 -8.41 -10.37
C TYR A 285 15.37 -8.44 -10.23
N CYS A 286 14.89 -9.10 -9.17
CA CYS A 286 13.56 -8.85 -8.62
C CYS A 286 13.54 -7.52 -7.86
N PHE A 287 14.60 -7.23 -7.11
CA PHE A 287 14.90 -5.93 -6.50
C PHE A 287 16.37 -5.90 -6.01
N ALA A 288 16.88 -4.70 -5.73
CA ALA A 288 18.19 -4.50 -5.10
C ALA A 288 18.17 -3.24 -4.23
N PHE A 289 18.28 -3.40 -2.91
CA PHE A 289 18.36 -2.29 -1.96
C PHE A 289 19.82 -1.94 -1.66
N ASP A 290 20.27 -0.76 -2.03
CA ASP A 290 21.60 -0.24 -1.71
C ASP A 290 21.55 0.55 -0.40
N VAL A 291 22.35 0.13 0.58
CA VAL A 291 22.51 0.80 1.88
C VAL A 291 23.84 1.53 1.89
N SER A 292 23.86 2.87 2.00
CA SER A 292 25.06 3.70 1.88
C SER A 292 25.49 4.37 3.19
N CYS A 293 26.78 4.25 3.50
CA CYS A 293 27.38 4.91 4.66
C CYS A 293 27.80 6.36 4.33
N THR A 294 26.85 7.30 4.21
CA THR A 294 27.21 8.73 4.13
C THR A 294 27.32 9.31 5.53
N ASP A 295 28.55 9.57 5.98
CA ASP A 295 28.80 10.50 7.08
C ASP A 295 28.38 11.89 6.57
N SER A 296 27.32 12.45 7.14
CA SER A 296 26.84 13.80 6.80
C SER A 296 27.80 14.85 7.35
N GLU A 297 28.99 14.96 6.76
CA GLU A 297 29.82 16.15 6.85
C GLU A 297 29.77 16.86 5.49
N SER A 298 28.93 17.88 5.42
CA SER A 298 28.97 18.87 4.35
C SER A 298 30.32 19.58 4.42
N THR A 299 31.27 19.16 3.58
CA THR A 299 32.51 19.90 3.34
C THR A 299 32.17 21.19 2.59
N THR A 300 31.93 22.26 3.36
CA THR A 300 32.03 23.64 2.88
C THR A 300 33.47 23.92 2.45
N THR A 301 33.74 23.74 1.16
CA THR A 301 34.85 24.42 0.50
C THR A 301 34.30 25.69 -0.13
N GLU A 302 34.56 26.82 0.52
CA GLU A 302 34.38 28.15 -0.06
C GLU A 302 35.28 28.30 -1.31
N PRO A 303 34.75 28.81 -2.44
CA PRO A 303 35.57 29.41 -3.47
C PRO A 303 35.82 30.88 -3.13
N GLU A 304 37.10 31.25 -3.23
CA GLU A 304 37.65 32.58 -3.01
C GLU A 304 36.96 33.69 -3.81
N ASP A 305 36.88 34.84 -3.16
CA ASP A 305 36.41 36.14 -3.64
C ASP A 305 36.85 36.47 -5.08
N SER A 306 35.87 36.76 -5.93
CA SER A 306 36.09 37.69 -7.04
C SER A 306 34.92 38.68 -7.17
N ALA A 307 35.28 39.93 -6.94
CA ALA A 307 34.52 41.17 -6.97
C ALA A 307 33.27 41.19 -7.88
N ALA A 308 32.09 41.31 -7.25
CA ALA A 308 30.86 41.73 -7.90
C ALA A 308 30.62 43.23 -7.65
N THR A 309 30.72 44.01 -8.73
CA THR A 309 30.32 45.41 -8.80
C THR A 309 28.81 45.51 -8.58
N SER A 310 28.38 46.19 -7.52
CA SER A 310 26.96 46.43 -7.24
C SER A 310 26.37 47.39 -8.28
N CYS A 311 25.41 46.91 -9.08
CA CYS A 311 24.47 47.77 -9.77
C CYS A 311 23.14 47.77 -9.00
N VAL A 312 22.85 48.90 -8.35
CA VAL A 312 21.58 49.16 -7.67
C VAL A 312 20.50 49.35 -8.74
N SER A 313 19.62 48.36 -8.92
CA SER A 313 18.39 48.48 -9.69
C SER A 313 17.27 49.02 -8.80
N LYS A 314 16.49 49.96 -9.34
CA LYS A 314 15.39 50.65 -8.64
C LYS A 314 14.29 49.65 -8.27
N ASP A 315 13.96 49.55 -6.98
CA ASP A 315 12.85 48.74 -6.48
C ASP A 315 11.53 49.17 -7.13
N VAL A 316 11.01 48.31 -8.02
CA VAL A 316 9.62 48.37 -8.45
C VAL A 316 8.80 47.81 -7.30
N ILE A 317 8.06 48.68 -6.58
CA ILE A 317 7.14 48.24 -5.53
C ILE A 317 5.98 47.51 -6.20
N ILE A 318 5.96 46.19 -6.08
CA ILE A 318 4.87 45.34 -6.57
C ILE A 318 3.93 45.04 -5.42
N ASP A 319 2.68 45.46 -5.62
CA ASP A 319 1.61 45.37 -4.64
C ASP A 319 0.92 44.01 -4.72
N PHE A 320 0.99 43.25 -3.62
CA PHE A 320 0.25 42.00 -3.44
C PHE A 320 -1.01 42.19 -2.60
N THR A 321 -1.39 43.44 -2.28
CA THR A 321 -2.54 43.74 -1.44
C THR A 321 -3.81 43.12 -2.02
N GLY A 322 -4.47 42.29 -1.22
CA GLY A 322 -5.69 41.59 -1.63
C GLY A 322 -5.46 40.35 -2.51
N ILE A 323 -4.21 39.89 -2.69
CA ILE A 323 -3.90 38.60 -3.32
C ILE A 323 -3.44 37.63 -2.23
N GLU A 324 -4.26 36.61 -1.96
CA GLU A 324 -3.91 35.47 -1.12
C GLU A 324 -3.82 34.24 -2.00
N PHE A 325 -2.85 33.35 -1.77
CA PHE A 325 -2.84 32.07 -2.46
C PHE A 325 -2.35 30.96 -1.54
N HIS A 326 -2.71 29.73 -1.89
CA HIS A 326 -2.12 28.55 -1.29
C HIS A 326 -1.80 27.50 -2.36
N MET A 327 -0.76 26.72 -2.10
CA MET A 327 -0.42 25.55 -2.89
C MET A 327 -1.48 24.48 -2.64
N TRP A 328 -2.11 23.96 -3.69
CA TRP A 328 -3.15 22.94 -3.57
C TRP A 328 -2.66 21.57 -4.05
N MET A 329 -2.24 21.46 -5.30
CA MET A 329 -1.86 20.18 -5.91
C MET A 329 -0.62 20.33 -6.78
N TRP A 330 0.03 19.22 -7.12
CA TRP A 330 0.89 19.11 -8.27
C TRP A 330 0.20 18.37 -9.41
N LEU A 331 0.66 18.63 -10.63
CA LEU A 331 0.07 18.21 -11.88
C LEU A 331 1.10 17.45 -12.72
N GLU A 332 0.79 16.19 -13.05
CA GLU A 332 1.46 15.45 -14.13
C GLU A 332 0.72 15.71 -15.43
N TYR A 333 1.38 16.33 -16.42
CA TYR A 333 0.85 16.48 -17.78
C TYR A 333 1.87 16.05 -18.82
N PHE A 334 1.39 15.65 -19.99
CA PHE A 334 2.22 15.15 -21.07
C PHE A 334 2.36 16.18 -22.18
N ASP A 335 3.60 16.46 -22.55
CA ASP A 335 3.94 17.30 -23.70
C ASP A 335 4.33 16.40 -24.88
N ALA A 336 3.41 16.30 -25.83
CA ALA A 336 3.58 15.52 -27.05
C ALA A 336 4.70 16.03 -27.96
N THR A 337 5.10 17.29 -27.84
CA THR A 337 6.19 17.87 -28.66
C THR A 337 7.56 17.45 -28.18
N GLN A 338 7.72 17.30 -26.86
CA GLN A 338 8.97 16.90 -26.23
C GLN A 338 9.04 15.42 -25.89
N ASP A 339 7.90 14.72 -25.97
CA ASP A 339 7.74 13.35 -25.54
C ASP A 339 8.08 13.15 -24.04
N LEU A 340 7.65 14.11 -23.21
CA LEU A 340 7.97 14.15 -21.79
C LEU A 340 6.74 14.39 -20.92
N ARG A 341 6.78 13.84 -19.70
CA ARG A 341 5.81 14.14 -18.65
C ARG A 341 6.39 15.22 -17.74
N HIS A 342 5.74 16.36 -17.70
CA HIS A 342 6.15 17.52 -16.92
C HIS A 342 5.40 17.60 -15.59
N VAL A 343 6.02 18.26 -14.62
CA VAL A 343 5.45 18.63 -13.33
C VAL A 343 5.05 20.09 -13.36
N ALA A 344 3.81 20.39 -12.99
CA ALA A 344 3.36 21.73 -12.68
C ALA A 344 2.68 21.76 -11.31
N TYR A 345 2.39 22.97 -10.83
CA TYR A 345 1.83 23.23 -9.51
C TYR A 345 0.54 24.00 -9.65
N VAL A 346 -0.47 23.55 -8.93
CA VAL A 346 -1.83 24.08 -8.93
C VAL A 346 -1.99 24.93 -7.67
N LEU A 347 -2.13 26.23 -7.85
CA LEU A 347 -2.36 27.18 -6.77
C LEU A 347 -3.79 27.67 -6.80
N VAL A 348 -4.39 27.79 -5.63
CA VAL A 348 -5.68 28.45 -5.46
C VAL A 348 -5.41 29.88 -5.03
N VAL A 349 -5.83 30.83 -5.86
CA VAL A 349 -5.64 32.27 -5.67
C VAL A 349 -6.98 32.91 -5.32
N ARG A 350 -6.98 33.71 -4.26
CA ARG A 350 -8.08 34.58 -3.86
C ARG A 350 -7.67 36.03 -4.11
N GLN A 351 -8.46 36.72 -4.93
CA GLN A 351 -8.25 38.13 -5.25
C GLN A 351 -9.44 38.96 -4.74
N GLY A 352 -9.17 39.85 -3.79
CA GLY A 352 -10.19 40.63 -3.08
C GLY A 352 -11.16 39.74 -2.27
N ASP A 353 -12.38 40.23 -2.05
CA ASP A 353 -13.34 39.56 -1.16
C ASP A 353 -14.09 38.37 -1.79
N SER A 354 -14.08 38.19 -3.12
CA SER A 354 -15.01 37.24 -3.77
C SER A 354 -14.49 36.41 -4.95
N LYS A 355 -13.29 36.66 -5.49
CA LYS A 355 -12.81 35.92 -6.68
C LYS A 355 -11.80 34.85 -6.29
N VAL A 356 -12.22 33.58 -6.33
CA VAL A 356 -11.33 32.42 -6.16
C VAL A 356 -11.12 31.79 -7.53
N TYR A 357 -9.87 31.56 -7.91
CA TYR A 357 -9.51 30.86 -9.14
C TYR A 357 -8.21 30.06 -8.98
N THR A 358 -8.01 29.11 -9.89
CA THR A 358 -6.83 28.26 -9.93
C THR A 358 -5.82 28.80 -10.95
N VAL A 359 -4.54 28.71 -10.60
CA VAL A 359 -3.40 29.02 -11.47
C VAL A 359 -2.51 27.79 -11.56
N ILE A 360 -2.00 27.50 -12.77
CA ILE A 360 -1.03 26.43 -12.99
C ILE A 360 0.34 27.06 -13.23
N LEU A 361 1.30 26.79 -12.35
CA LEU A 361 2.70 27.17 -12.50
C LEU A 361 3.52 25.96 -12.96
N PRO A 362 4.08 25.97 -14.18
CA PRO A 362 5.08 24.99 -14.58
C PRO A 362 6.32 25.05 -13.67
N SER A 363 7.00 23.93 -13.50
CA SER A 363 8.23 23.88 -12.68
C SER A 363 9.30 24.87 -13.17
N GLU A 364 9.40 25.07 -14.50
CA GLU A 364 10.34 26.00 -15.12
C GLU A 364 10.08 27.46 -14.73
N ALA A 365 8.80 27.82 -14.55
CA ALA A 365 8.42 29.15 -14.09
C ALA A 365 8.84 29.37 -12.63
N ILE A 366 8.71 28.34 -11.79
CA ILE A 366 9.16 28.41 -10.40
C ILE A 366 10.68 28.50 -10.33
N GLU A 367 11.41 27.68 -11.09
CA GLU A 367 12.88 27.77 -11.16
C GLU A 367 13.35 29.14 -11.66
N LEU A 368 12.60 29.81 -12.54
CA LEU A 368 12.88 31.19 -12.92
C LEU A 368 12.67 32.16 -11.75
N ILE A 369 11.53 32.05 -11.04
CA ILE A 369 11.24 32.90 -9.87
C ILE A 369 12.32 32.72 -8.78
N MET A 370 12.73 31.49 -8.49
CA MET A 370 13.77 31.19 -7.50
C MET A 370 15.13 31.75 -7.92
N ARG A 371 15.53 31.56 -9.18
CA ARG A 371 16.79 32.14 -9.71
C ARG A 371 16.81 33.66 -9.65
N LEU A 372 15.71 34.33 -10.01
CA LEU A 372 15.57 35.78 -9.88
C LEU A 372 15.65 36.24 -8.41
N ASN A 373 15.35 35.34 -7.46
CA ASN A 373 15.46 35.58 -6.04
C ASN A 373 16.83 35.20 -5.44
N GLY A 374 17.80 34.81 -6.28
CA GLY A 374 19.12 34.35 -5.83
C GLY A 374 19.15 32.92 -5.26
N ASP A 375 18.07 32.15 -5.47
CA ASP A 375 17.96 30.75 -5.06
C ASP A 375 18.21 29.83 -6.27
N ASN A 376 19.22 28.95 -6.15
CA ASN A 376 19.63 28.01 -7.19
C ASN A 376 19.05 26.60 -6.97
N THR A 377 17.99 26.47 -6.16
CA THR A 377 17.28 25.19 -5.95
C THR A 377 16.78 24.66 -7.30
N THR A 378 17.18 23.44 -7.62
CA THR A 378 16.71 22.71 -8.80
C THR A 378 15.47 21.90 -8.46
N LEU A 379 14.43 22.01 -9.29
CA LEU A 379 13.18 21.29 -9.06
C LEU A 379 13.12 20.00 -9.87
N ILE A 380 12.40 19.01 -9.34
CA ILE A 380 11.95 17.88 -10.15
C ILE A 380 10.92 18.40 -11.16
N THR A 381 11.36 18.57 -12.41
CA THR A 381 10.52 19.05 -13.52
C THR A 381 9.81 17.94 -14.28
N ARG A 382 10.24 16.68 -14.08
CA ARG A 382 9.74 15.52 -14.83
C ARG A 382 9.01 14.54 -13.94
N ALA A 383 7.77 14.24 -14.31
CA ALA A 383 6.92 13.33 -13.56
C ALA A 383 7.26 11.87 -13.92
N ARG A 384 7.85 11.16 -12.96
CA ARG A 384 8.06 9.71 -13.00
C ARG A 384 7.58 9.08 -11.72
N ARG A 385 7.11 7.84 -11.77
CA ARG A 385 6.38 7.20 -10.66
C ARG A 385 7.25 7.13 -9.39
N GLU A 386 8.51 6.77 -9.58
CA GLU A 386 9.60 6.79 -8.61
C GLU A 386 9.81 8.13 -7.89
N PHE A 387 9.44 9.26 -8.49
CA PHE A 387 9.66 10.61 -7.94
C PHE A 387 8.40 11.20 -7.32
N TYR A 388 7.27 10.51 -7.32
CA TYR A 388 6.02 11.09 -6.84
C TYR A 388 6.07 11.52 -5.39
N MET A 389 6.66 10.70 -4.52
CA MET A 389 6.86 11.09 -3.10
C MET A 389 7.77 12.31 -2.99
N ALA A 390 8.88 12.34 -3.73
CA ALA A 390 9.78 13.49 -3.73
C ALA A 390 9.12 14.76 -4.29
N ILE A 391 8.23 14.61 -5.29
CA ILE A 391 7.43 15.72 -5.81
C ILE A 391 6.43 16.19 -4.76
N GLU A 392 5.77 15.28 -4.03
CA GLU A 392 4.88 15.63 -2.91
C GLU A 392 5.61 16.41 -1.82
N ASP A 393 6.82 15.98 -1.43
CA ASP A 393 7.65 16.74 -0.47
C ASP A 393 8.06 18.11 -1.05
N GLN A 394 8.42 18.15 -2.34
CA GLN A 394 8.78 19.37 -3.05
C GLN A 394 7.61 20.38 -3.11
N VAL A 395 6.36 19.94 -3.16
CA VAL A 395 5.17 20.82 -3.14
C VAL A 395 5.14 21.72 -1.90
N ILE A 396 5.46 21.15 -0.74
CA ILE A 396 5.46 21.87 0.54
C ILE A 396 6.54 22.95 0.52
N GLU A 397 7.74 22.58 0.09
CA GLU A 397 8.89 23.50 0.03
C GLU A 397 8.69 24.61 -1.00
N VAL A 398 8.23 24.28 -2.21
CA VAL A 398 7.88 25.27 -3.24
C VAL A 398 6.83 26.24 -2.70
N GLY A 399 5.79 25.75 -2.04
CA GLY A 399 4.76 26.59 -1.42
C GLY A 399 5.34 27.58 -0.42
N ARG A 400 6.27 27.12 0.44
CA ARG A 400 6.98 27.95 1.43
C ARG A 400 7.86 29.01 0.76
N GLN A 401 8.61 28.63 -0.26
CA GLN A 401 9.51 29.52 -1.00
C GLN A 401 8.74 30.63 -1.73
N LEU A 402 7.64 30.31 -2.40
CA LEU A 402 6.79 31.31 -3.07
C LEU A 402 6.22 32.34 -2.08
N HIS A 403 5.83 31.91 -0.88
CA HIS A 403 5.42 32.85 0.19
C HIS A 403 6.58 33.72 0.69
N SER A 404 7.81 33.17 0.72
CA SER A 404 9.02 33.94 1.06
C SER A 404 9.29 35.05 0.05
N VAL A 405 9.09 34.79 -1.25
CA VAL A 405 9.27 35.78 -2.32
C VAL A 405 8.35 36.99 -2.13
N ILE A 406 7.09 36.79 -1.71
CA ILE A 406 6.18 37.92 -1.41
C ILE A 406 6.70 38.77 -0.24
N LYS A 407 7.22 38.12 0.81
CA LYS A 407 7.62 38.81 2.05
C LYS A 407 8.92 39.58 1.90
N SER A 408 9.93 38.95 1.28
CA SER A 408 11.30 39.45 1.29
C SER A 408 12.08 39.17 -0.01
N GLY A 409 11.40 38.79 -1.10
CA GLY A 409 12.07 38.49 -2.36
C GLY A 409 12.49 39.74 -3.15
N THR A 410 13.34 39.53 -4.16
CA THR A 410 13.81 40.60 -5.07
C THR A 410 12.64 41.19 -5.88
N GLY A 411 12.78 42.44 -6.34
CA GLY A 411 11.75 43.10 -7.16
C GLY A 411 11.42 42.34 -8.46
N GLU A 412 12.41 41.68 -9.06
CA GLU A 412 12.23 40.88 -10.28
C GLU A 412 11.48 39.57 -9.99
N ALA A 413 11.84 38.84 -8.93
CA ALA A 413 11.14 37.61 -8.53
C ALA A 413 9.68 37.89 -8.15
N ARG A 414 9.43 38.99 -7.43
CA ARG A 414 8.09 39.46 -7.08
C ARG A 414 7.26 39.80 -8.32
N LYS A 415 7.87 40.38 -9.35
CA LYS A 415 7.19 40.71 -10.61
C LYS A 415 6.73 39.48 -11.36
N GLU A 416 7.62 38.51 -11.47
CA GLU A 416 7.32 37.25 -12.13
C GLU A 416 6.22 36.49 -11.39
N LEU A 417 6.32 36.36 -10.06
CA LEU A 417 5.29 35.72 -9.26
C LEU A 417 3.92 36.43 -9.37
N HIS A 418 3.90 37.76 -9.29
CA HIS A 418 2.66 38.53 -9.45
C HIS A 418 2.04 38.34 -10.84
N HIS A 419 2.86 38.28 -11.91
CA HIS A 419 2.38 38.00 -13.26
C HIS A 419 1.62 36.67 -13.32
N TRP A 420 2.20 35.60 -12.78
CA TRP A 420 1.55 34.29 -12.76
C TRP A 420 0.28 34.28 -11.91
N LEU A 421 0.31 34.84 -10.71
CA LEU A 421 -0.85 34.83 -9.81
C LEU A 421 -2.04 35.62 -10.36
N THR A 422 -1.81 36.64 -11.20
CA THR A 422 -2.87 37.48 -11.78
C THR A 422 -3.29 37.08 -13.19
N THR A 423 -2.50 36.25 -13.86
CA THR A 423 -2.83 35.69 -15.17
C THR A 423 -3.66 34.44 -14.96
N GLN A 424 -4.95 34.50 -15.29
CA GLN A 424 -5.78 33.29 -15.27
C GLN A 424 -5.24 32.30 -16.30
N SER A 425 -4.72 31.18 -15.80
CA SER A 425 -4.52 29.97 -16.60
C SER A 425 -5.80 29.15 -16.51
N PRO A 426 -6.75 29.28 -17.45
CA PRO A 426 -7.84 28.32 -17.50
C PRO A 426 -7.21 26.92 -17.54
N MET A 427 -7.77 25.98 -16.78
CA MET A 427 -7.46 24.55 -16.90
C MET A 427 -7.94 24.00 -18.27
N THR A 428 -7.74 24.73 -19.37
CA THR A 428 -7.96 24.31 -20.76
C THR A 428 -6.88 23.35 -21.26
N LEU A 429 -6.02 22.82 -20.38
CA LEU A 429 -5.05 21.78 -20.69
C LEU A 429 -5.71 20.44 -21.10
N ALA A 430 -7.01 20.27 -20.90
CA ALA A 430 -7.76 19.12 -21.42
C ALA A 430 -8.21 19.30 -22.89
N ALA A 431 -7.86 20.40 -23.56
CA ALA A 431 -8.22 20.62 -24.95
C ALA A 431 -7.61 19.57 -25.90
N ALA A 432 -8.50 18.74 -26.45
CA ALA A 432 -8.37 17.92 -27.68
C ALA A 432 -7.08 17.12 -27.91
N ASN A 433 -6.38 16.66 -26.87
CA ASN A 433 -5.39 15.61 -27.04
C ASN A 433 -6.11 14.30 -27.40
N THR A 434 -5.87 13.83 -28.63
CA THR A 434 -6.29 12.50 -29.11
C THR A 434 -5.50 11.43 -28.37
N ASP A 435 -6.02 10.20 -28.35
CA ASP A 435 -5.27 9.01 -27.91
C ASP A 435 -3.86 8.95 -28.52
N ASN A 436 -3.76 9.20 -29.83
CA ASN A 436 -2.49 9.26 -30.55
C ASN A 436 -1.53 10.32 -29.98
N SER A 437 -2.02 11.52 -29.67
CA SER A 437 -1.19 12.58 -29.10
C SER A 437 -0.69 12.26 -27.69
N LEU A 438 -1.40 11.41 -26.94
CA LEU A 438 -0.99 10.92 -25.64
C LEU A 438 -0.21 9.59 -25.72
N GLY A 439 0.06 9.10 -26.93
CA GLY A 439 0.72 7.81 -27.16
C GLY A 439 -0.09 6.59 -26.72
N VAL A 440 -1.39 6.75 -26.45
CA VAL A 440 -2.28 5.65 -26.03
C VAL A 440 -2.53 4.75 -27.22
N SER A 441 -1.92 3.56 -27.21
CA SER A 441 -1.99 2.61 -28.33
C SER A 441 -3.11 1.59 -28.11
N ILE A 442 -4.30 1.90 -28.60
CA ILE A 442 -5.41 0.95 -28.69
C ILE A 442 -5.46 0.41 -30.12
N TRP A 443 -5.04 -0.84 -30.32
CA TRP A 443 -5.04 -1.50 -31.63
C TRP A 443 -6.39 -1.38 -32.34
N SER A 444 -6.39 -1.12 -33.65
CA SER A 444 -7.61 -0.86 -34.44
C SER A 444 -8.65 -1.97 -34.32
N TRP A 445 -8.24 -3.24 -34.30
CA TRP A 445 -9.16 -4.38 -34.13
C TRP A 445 -9.81 -4.40 -32.75
N ARG A 446 -9.11 -3.94 -31.71
CA ARG A 446 -9.62 -3.85 -30.33
C ARG A 446 -10.54 -2.64 -30.19
N ARG A 447 -10.20 -1.52 -30.82
CA ARG A 447 -11.05 -0.31 -30.84
C ARG A 447 -12.41 -0.61 -31.49
N SER A 448 -12.42 -1.33 -32.61
CA SER A 448 -13.64 -1.75 -33.29
C SER A 448 -14.52 -2.69 -32.47
N SER A 449 -13.95 -3.47 -31.54
CA SER A 449 -14.72 -4.37 -30.66
C SER A 449 -15.15 -3.73 -29.34
N MET A 450 -14.60 -2.58 -28.95
CA MET A 450 -14.87 -1.94 -27.67
C MET A 450 -16.21 -1.22 -27.56
N ASN A 451 -16.92 -0.97 -28.67
CA ASN A 451 -18.18 -0.20 -28.68
C ASN A 451 -18.07 1.13 -27.92
N ILE A 452 -17.09 1.95 -28.31
CA ILE A 452 -16.78 3.22 -27.64
C ILE A 452 -17.95 4.19 -27.82
N CYS A 453 -18.49 4.67 -26.70
CA CYS A 453 -19.58 5.64 -26.66
C CYS A 453 -19.05 7.08 -26.58
N LYS A 454 -17.97 7.30 -25.83
CA LYS A 454 -17.33 8.61 -25.65
C LYS A 454 -15.87 8.42 -25.24
N GLU A 455 -14.98 9.31 -25.65
CA GLU A 455 -13.58 9.30 -25.25
C GLU A 455 -12.99 10.72 -25.24
N GLY A 456 -11.89 10.91 -24.52
CA GLY A 456 -11.17 12.18 -24.49
C GLY A 456 -10.13 12.28 -23.37
N SER A 457 -9.29 13.32 -23.45
CA SER A 457 -8.34 13.67 -22.40
C SER A 457 -9.06 14.12 -21.13
N ALA A 458 -8.50 13.76 -19.99
CA ALA A 458 -9.03 14.05 -18.68
C ALA A 458 -7.90 14.28 -17.68
N TYR A 459 -8.21 14.96 -16.58
CA TYR A 459 -7.34 15.06 -15.42
C TYR A 459 -8.01 14.37 -14.24
N ARG A 460 -7.44 13.24 -13.81
CA ARG A 460 -7.95 12.49 -12.66
C ARG A 460 -7.24 12.94 -11.39
N ILE A 461 -8.01 13.26 -10.36
CA ILE A 461 -7.50 13.55 -9.02
C ILE A 461 -7.16 12.21 -8.37
N LEU A 462 -5.90 12.01 -7.99
CA LEU A 462 -5.38 10.75 -7.43
C LEU A 462 -5.22 10.81 -5.90
N SER A 463 -4.91 12.00 -5.38
CA SER A 463 -4.87 12.35 -3.96
C SER A 463 -5.37 13.79 -3.78
N ASP A 464 -5.43 14.28 -2.55
CA ASP A 464 -5.67 15.70 -2.24
C ASP A 464 -4.61 16.64 -2.82
N THR A 465 -3.41 16.12 -3.09
CA THR A 465 -2.26 16.87 -3.59
C THR A 465 -1.87 16.53 -5.02
N PHE A 466 -2.48 15.54 -5.68
CA PHE A 466 -2.01 15.06 -6.99
C PHE A 466 -3.11 14.97 -8.07
N LEU A 467 -2.89 15.68 -9.17
CA LEU A 467 -3.69 15.66 -10.38
C LEU A 467 -2.87 15.05 -11.55
N ARG A 468 -3.45 14.08 -12.27
CA ARG A 468 -2.76 13.42 -13.41
C ARG A 468 -3.56 13.50 -14.69
N GLN A 469 -2.90 13.84 -15.81
CA GLN A 469 -3.45 13.68 -17.15
C GLN A 469 -3.57 12.21 -17.56
N GLU A 470 -4.77 11.81 -17.95
CA GLU A 470 -5.08 10.47 -18.44
C GLU A 470 -6.04 10.55 -19.65
N TYR A 471 -6.14 9.46 -20.40
CA TYR A 471 -7.10 9.33 -21.49
C TYR A 471 -8.27 8.46 -21.04
N MET A 472 -9.48 9.01 -21.13
CA MET A 472 -10.70 8.38 -20.65
C MET A 472 -11.48 7.79 -21.82
N VAL A 473 -11.88 6.52 -21.70
CA VAL A 473 -12.66 5.79 -22.72
C VAL A 473 -13.89 5.18 -22.06
N LEU A 474 -15.06 5.59 -22.51
CA LEU A 474 -16.36 5.09 -22.08
C LEU A 474 -16.90 4.13 -23.14
N THR A 475 -17.17 2.90 -22.73
CA THR A 475 -17.85 1.88 -23.52
C THR A 475 -19.20 1.53 -22.91
N SER A 476 -19.97 0.67 -23.58
CA SER A 476 -21.25 0.17 -23.04
C SER A 476 -21.12 -0.61 -21.73
N GLU A 477 -19.92 -1.07 -21.37
CA GLU A 477 -19.68 -1.91 -20.20
C GLU A 477 -18.73 -1.29 -19.18
N HIS A 478 -17.79 -0.44 -19.60
CA HIS A 478 -16.74 0.06 -18.73
C HIS A 478 -16.37 1.51 -19.02
N LEU A 479 -16.00 2.24 -17.97
CA LEU A 479 -15.23 3.48 -18.04
C LEU A 479 -13.76 3.17 -17.73
N SER A 480 -12.87 3.41 -18.68
CA SER A 480 -11.45 3.06 -18.58
C SER A 480 -10.56 4.30 -18.63
N PHE A 481 -9.50 4.31 -17.83
CA PHE A 481 -8.49 5.36 -17.79
C PHE A 481 -7.14 4.79 -18.23
N TYR A 482 -6.53 5.43 -19.21
CA TYR A 482 -5.23 5.07 -19.78
C TYR A 482 -4.20 6.13 -19.43
N ARG A 483 -3.02 5.69 -18.98
CA ARG A 483 -1.86 6.57 -18.91
C ARG A 483 -1.33 6.85 -20.31
N THR A 484 -0.61 7.95 -20.47
CA THR A 484 0.17 8.20 -21.70
C THR A 484 1.14 7.06 -21.98
N TYR A 485 1.29 6.69 -23.26
CA TYR A 485 2.06 5.52 -23.73
C TYR A 485 1.63 4.16 -23.16
N SER A 486 0.38 4.04 -22.70
CA SER A 486 -0.14 2.76 -22.26
C SER A 486 -1.00 2.08 -23.33
N SER A 487 -0.84 0.77 -23.47
CA SER A 487 -1.72 -0.09 -24.26
C SER A 487 -2.79 -0.81 -23.40
N SER A 488 -2.70 -0.66 -22.08
CA SER A 488 -3.64 -1.18 -21.09
C SER A 488 -4.21 -0.04 -20.23
N SER A 489 -5.45 -0.21 -19.76
CA SER A 489 -6.03 0.74 -18.82
C SER A 489 -5.39 0.57 -17.45
N LEU A 490 -5.04 1.69 -16.81
CA LEU A 490 -4.60 1.71 -15.41
C LEU A 490 -5.75 1.48 -14.45
N LYS A 491 -6.92 2.05 -14.80
CA LYS A 491 -8.15 1.96 -14.01
C LYS A 491 -9.30 1.60 -14.92
N LYS A 492 -10.15 0.69 -14.48
CA LYS A 492 -11.34 0.24 -15.21
C LYS A 492 -12.51 0.16 -14.23
N LEU A 493 -13.56 0.92 -14.49
CA LEU A 493 -14.78 0.97 -13.70
C LEU A 493 -15.91 0.30 -14.51
N PRO A 494 -16.50 -0.79 -14.03
CA PRO A 494 -17.69 -1.35 -14.65
C PRO A 494 -18.86 -0.37 -14.55
N ILE A 495 -19.61 -0.15 -15.64
CA ILE A 495 -20.81 0.70 -15.63
C ILE A 495 -21.84 0.18 -14.61
N ALA A 496 -21.93 -1.15 -14.47
CA ALA A 496 -22.81 -1.78 -13.48
C ALA A 496 -22.45 -1.40 -12.01
N HIS A 497 -21.20 -1.03 -11.73
CA HIS A 497 -20.72 -0.68 -10.38
C HIS A 497 -20.84 0.82 -10.08
N ILE A 498 -21.15 1.65 -11.08
CA ILE A 498 -21.39 3.07 -10.86
C ILE A 498 -22.74 3.21 -10.15
N THR A 499 -22.71 3.92 -9.03
CA THR A 499 -23.85 4.14 -8.13
C THR A 499 -24.40 5.55 -8.26
N HIS A 500 -23.55 6.54 -8.56
CA HIS A 500 -23.96 7.92 -8.78
C HIS A 500 -22.97 8.66 -9.67
N VAL A 501 -23.44 9.65 -10.42
CA VAL A 501 -22.59 10.58 -11.18
C VAL A 501 -23.14 11.99 -11.01
N THR A 502 -22.28 12.94 -10.66
CA THR A 502 -22.63 14.35 -10.47
C THR A 502 -21.48 15.25 -10.89
N CYS A 503 -21.73 16.54 -11.09
CA CYS A 503 -20.68 17.53 -11.32
C CYS A 503 -20.66 18.54 -10.16
N ARG A 504 -19.47 18.95 -9.72
CA ARG A 504 -19.29 19.92 -8.64
C ARG A 504 -18.09 20.81 -8.92
N HIS A 505 -18.05 21.99 -8.30
CA HIS A 505 -16.85 22.80 -8.26
C HIS A 505 -16.02 22.44 -7.02
N LEU A 506 -14.75 22.11 -7.22
CA LEU A 506 -13.74 22.06 -6.17
C LEU A 506 -12.89 23.33 -6.31
N HIS A 507 -13.09 24.28 -5.40
CA HIS A 507 -12.69 25.68 -5.62
C HIS A 507 -13.33 26.23 -6.90
N ASP A 508 -12.58 26.54 -7.94
CA ASP A 508 -13.09 26.91 -9.27
C ASP A 508 -12.99 25.76 -10.29
N LEU A 509 -12.34 24.63 -9.93
CA LEU A 509 -12.19 23.48 -10.81
C LEU A 509 -13.51 22.72 -10.95
N PHE A 510 -14.09 22.73 -12.16
CA PHE A 510 -15.33 22.00 -12.43
C PHE A 510 -15.05 20.52 -12.69
N VAL A 511 -15.47 19.64 -11.79
CA VAL A 511 -15.15 18.20 -11.83
C VAL A 511 -16.40 17.34 -11.99
N LEU A 512 -16.25 16.29 -12.78
CA LEU A 512 -17.12 15.12 -12.82
C LEU A 512 -16.76 14.22 -11.63
N VAL A 513 -17.76 13.88 -10.81
CA VAL A 513 -17.62 13.02 -9.63
C VAL A 513 -18.40 11.73 -9.89
N ILE A 514 -17.68 10.61 -9.89
CA ILE A 514 -18.19 9.28 -10.20
C ILE A 514 -18.13 8.43 -8.93
N TYR A 515 -19.29 8.10 -8.38
CA TYR A 515 -19.40 7.21 -7.24
C TYR A 515 -19.59 5.78 -7.70
N THR A 516 -18.88 4.86 -7.06
CA THR A 516 -19.10 3.42 -7.18
C THR A 516 -19.43 2.83 -5.80
N TRP A 517 -19.65 1.52 -5.76
CA TRP A 517 -19.77 0.79 -4.49
C TRP A 517 -18.52 0.84 -3.63
N THR A 518 -17.32 0.98 -4.24
CA THR A 518 -16.03 0.88 -3.54
C THR A 518 -15.19 2.16 -3.50
N GLU A 519 -15.42 3.11 -4.41
CA GLU A 519 -14.59 4.30 -4.53
C GLU A 519 -15.36 5.52 -5.06
N VAL A 520 -14.72 6.69 -4.99
CA VAL A 520 -15.19 7.93 -5.64
C VAL A 520 -14.07 8.44 -6.52
N VAL A 521 -14.35 8.61 -7.81
CA VAL A 521 -13.38 9.11 -8.78
C VAL A 521 -13.75 10.53 -9.18
N TYR A 522 -12.82 11.46 -8.95
CA TYR A 522 -12.96 12.86 -9.35
C TYR A 522 -12.13 13.10 -10.60
N VAL A 523 -12.78 13.66 -11.62
CA VAL A 523 -12.18 13.85 -12.94
C VAL A 523 -12.54 15.24 -13.46
N HIS A 524 -11.55 16.03 -13.81
CA HIS A 524 -11.77 17.21 -14.63
C HIS A 524 -11.70 16.83 -16.12
N VAL A 525 -12.69 17.27 -16.89
CA VAL A 525 -12.81 17.07 -18.33
C VAL A 525 -13.30 18.38 -18.98
N PRO A 526 -13.13 18.58 -20.29
CA PRO A 526 -13.54 19.83 -20.96
C PRO A 526 -15.03 20.16 -20.80
N ASP A 527 -15.89 19.14 -20.76
CA ASP A 527 -17.34 19.28 -20.58
C ASP A 527 -17.86 18.23 -19.59
N PRO A 528 -17.80 18.51 -18.27
CA PRO A 528 -18.22 17.56 -17.24
C PRO A 528 -19.70 17.17 -17.36
N LEU A 529 -20.57 18.10 -17.78
CA LEU A 529 -22.01 17.85 -17.90
C LEU A 529 -22.30 16.86 -19.04
N ALA A 530 -21.71 17.03 -20.22
CA ALA A 530 -21.89 16.07 -21.31
C ALA A 530 -21.33 14.67 -20.98
N TRP A 531 -20.27 14.61 -20.17
CA TRP A 531 -19.75 13.33 -19.66
C TRP A 531 -20.67 12.71 -18.62
N GLN A 532 -21.23 13.50 -17.71
CA GLN A 532 -22.24 13.05 -16.74
C GLN A 532 -23.43 12.44 -17.48
N ASP A 533 -24.01 13.15 -18.45
CA ASP A 533 -25.15 12.68 -19.22
C ASP A 533 -24.84 11.37 -19.95
N ALA A 534 -23.66 11.26 -20.57
CA ALA A 534 -23.26 10.04 -21.28
C ALA A 534 -23.16 8.83 -20.35
N ILE A 535 -22.56 8.99 -19.16
CA ILE A 535 -22.40 7.89 -18.20
C ILE A 535 -23.75 7.53 -17.57
N VAL A 536 -24.57 8.51 -17.18
CA VAL A 536 -25.90 8.28 -16.60
C VAL A 536 -26.79 7.53 -17.59
N ASN A 537 -26.82 7.96 -18.85
CA ASN A 537 -27.59 7.28 -19.90
C ASN A 537 -27.18 5.80 -20.09
N LEU A 538 -25.90 5.47 -19.91
CA LEU A 538 -25.43 4.07 -19.97
C LEU A 538 -25.79 3.29 -18.71
N CYS A 539 -25.69 3.91 -17.53
CA CYS A 539 -26.09 3.29 -16.27
C CYS A 539 -27.57 2.90 -16.27
N GLU A 540 -28.44 3.73 -16.84
CA GLU A 540 -29.88 3.47 -16.96
C GLU A 540 -30.21 2.40 -18.03
N ARG A 541 -29.37 2.27 -19.06
CA ARG A 541 -29.59 1.30 -20.16
C ARG A 541 -28.94 -0.05 -19.92
N SER A 542 -28.02 -0.17 -18.97
CA SER A 542 -27.23 -1.39 -18.76
C SER A 542 -28.14 -2.53 -18.30
N PRO A 543 -28.44 -3.53 -19.16
CA PRO A 543 -29.22 -4.69 -18.78
C PRO A 543 -28.26 -5.62 -18.05
N ILE A 544 -28.32 -5.65 -16.72
CA ILE A 544 -27.29 -6.31 -15.92
C ILE A 544 -27.25 -7.81 -16.23
N ARG A 545 -26.20 -8.23 -16.95
CA ARG A 545 -25.63 -9.58 -16.87
C ARG A 545 -24.28 -9.46 -16.17
N GLN A 546 -23.98 -10.50 -15.39
CA GLN A 546 -22.73 -10.76 -14.66
C GLN A 546 -21.54 -9.96 -15.18
N SER A 547 -21.07 -9.02 -14.36
CA SER A 547 -19.77 -8.39 -14.59
C SER A 547 -18.79 -9.12 -13.69
N SER A 548 -18.03 -10.04 -14.30
CA SER A 548 -16.92 -10.80 -13.69
C SER A 548 -15.72 -9.93 -13.30
N ALA A 549 -15.95 -8.66 -13.00
CA ALA A 549 -14.93 -7.74 -12.56
C ALA A 549 -14.53 -8.11 -11.13
N PHE A 550 -13.53 -8.98 -11.02
CA PHE A 550 -12.79 -9.20 -9.78
C PHE A 550 -12.32 -7.86 -9.23
N LEU A 551 -12.91 -7.44 -8.11
CA LEU A 551 -12.41 -6.34 -7.31
C LEU A 551 -11.07 -6.76 -6.73
N LYS A 552 -9.97 -6.33 -7.36
CA LYS A 552 -8.62 -6.51 -6.81
C LYS A 552 -8.52 -5.72 -5.51
N MET A 553 -8.57 -6.44 -4.39
CA MET A 553 -8.41 -5.86 -3.06
C MET A 553 -6.98 -5.35 -2.77
N THR A 554 -6.08 -5.30 -3.75
CA THR A 554 -4.64 -5.00 -3.56
C THR A 554 -4.23 -3.61 -4.03
N ASN A 555 -5.11 -2.83 -4.67
CA ASN A 555 -4.75 -1.54 -5.30
C ASN A 555 -5.33 -0.30 -4.59
N TRP A 556 -5.59 -0.38 -3.29
CA TRP A 556 -6.26 0.70 -2.57
C TRP A 556 -5.29 1.81 -2.18
N THR A 557 -5.63 3.04 -2.60
CA THR A 557 -5.03 4.25 -2.07
C THR A 557 -5.95 4.86 -1.00
N PRO A 558 -5.40 5.49 0.06
CA PRO A 558 -6.17 6.06 1.17
C PRO A 558 -7.18 7.15 0.78
N PHE A 559 -7.19 7.58 -0.48
CA PHE A 559 -8.16 8.54 -1.03
C PHE A 559 -9.44 7.92 -1.60
N ASN A 560 -9.40 6.64 -2.03
CA ASN A 560 -10.54 6.00 -2.71
C ASN A 560 -11.37 5.09 -1.79
N ALA A 561 -10.76 4.56 -0.74
CA ALA A 561 -11.45 4.00 0.40
C ALA A 561 -10.67 4.41 1.65
N LEU A 562 -11.35 4.93 2.67
CA LEU A 562 -10.70 5.14 3.97
C LEU A 562 -10.33 3.75 4.49
N THR A 563 -9.06 3.38 4.34
CA THR A 563 -8.49 2.26 5.06
C THR A 563 -8.18 2.75 6.46
N TYR A 564 -9.04 2.40 7.42
CA TYR A 564 -8.69 2.56 8.83
C TYR A 564 -7.97 1.27 9.24
N GLU A 565 -6.72 1.36 9.68
CA GLU A 565 -5.94 0.23 10.22
C GLU A 565 -5.76 -0.99 9.28
N GLY A 566 -6.06 -0.83 7.99
CA GLY A 566 -6.01 -1.88 6.96
C GLY A 566 -7.35 -2.55 6.64
N TYR A 567 -8.48 -2.04 7.14
CA TYR A 567 -9.82 -2.51 6.80
C TYR A 567 -10.44 -1.72 5.65
N LEU A 568 -11.27 -2.36 4.81
CA LEU A 568 -12.04 -1.67 3.76
C LEU A 568 -13.35 -1.15 4.37
N VAL A 569 -13.43 0.15 4.67
CA VAL A 569 -14.65 0.76 5.22
C VAL A 569 -15.55 1.25 4.09
N LEU A 570 -16.68 0.57 3.81
CA LEU A 570 -17.48 0.86 2.61
C LEU A 570 -18.41 2.08 2.75
N ASN A 571 -18.87 2.42 3.94
CA ASN A 571 -19.83 3.50 4.18
C ASN A 571 -19.22 4.76 4.80
N SER A 572 -17.91 4.79 5.05
CA SER A 572 -17.18 5.96 5.58
C SER A 572 -17.07 7.12 4.59
N ARG A 573 -17.59 6.96 3.36
CA ARG A 573 -17.44 7.93 2.27
C ARG A 573 -18.28 9.18 2.49
N LYS A 574 -17.72 10.32 2.09
CA LYS A 574 -18.36 11.65 2.12
C LYS A 574 -19.25 11.85 0.88
N VAL A 575 -20.26 11.00 0.67
CA VAL A 575 -21.20 11.16 -0.49
C VAL A 575 -22.13 12.37 -0.30
N ALA A 576 -22.27 12.85 0.94
CA ALA A 576 -22.98 14.08 1.26
C ALA A 576 -22.20 14.84 2.33
N HIS A 577 -21.81 16.09 2.02
CA HIS A 577 -21.36 17.06 3.01
C HIS A 577 -22.55 17.71 3.74
N ASP A 578 -23.78 17.46 3.26
CA ASP A 578 -24.95 18.27 3.59
C ASP A 578 -25.86 17.67 4.69
N GLU A 579 -25.53 16.51 5.26
CA GLU A 579 -26.40 15.79 6.23
C GLU A 579 -25.84 15.75 7.68
N VAL A 580 -24.75 16.48 7.99
CA VAL A 580 -24.07 16.41 9.29
C VAL A 580 -24.93 16.91 10.47
N ASP A 581 -25.92 17.77 10.20
CA ASP A 581 -26.75 18.42 11.22
C ASP A 581 -28.19 17.86 11.32
N GLN A 582 -28.49 16.71 10.71
CA GLN A 582 -29.81 16.08 10.79
C GLN A 582 -29.90 15.05 11.92
N GLU A 583 -30.95 15.16 12.74
CA GLU A 583 -31.29 14.13 13.71
C GLU A 583 -32.00 12.96 13.02
N PHE A 584 -31.44 11.77 13.13
CA PHE A 584 -31.96 10.57 12.47
C PHE A 584 -32.63 9.61 13.46
N ASN A 585 -33.83 9.14 13.14
CA ASN A 585 -34.46 8.06 13.88
C ASN A 585 -33.80 6.70 13.54
N LEU A 586 -33.25 6.04 14.56
CA LEU A 586 -32.47 4.82 14.42
C LEU A 586 -33.22 3.66 13.73
N PHE A 587 -34.49 3.43 14.10
CA PHE A 587 -35.29 2.34 13.53
C PHE A 587 -35.73 2.65 12.10
N ALA A 588 -36.13 3.89 11.84
CA ALA A 588 -36.53 4.33 10.51
C ALA A 588 -35.36 4.22 9.51
N VAL A 589 -34.13 4.59 9.91
CA VAL A 589 -32.95 4.45 9.05
C VAL A 589 -32.62 2.97 8.80
N ALA A 590 -32.72 2.10 9.82
CA ALA A 590 -32.47 0.68 9.64
C ALA A 590 -33.52 0.00 8.74
N GLU A 591 -34.80 0.35 8.88
CA GLU A 591 -35.87 -0.10 8.00
C GLU A 591 -35.66 0.39 6.56
N GLN A 592 -35.37 1.69 6.38
CA GLN A 592 -35.09 2.27 5.08
C GLN A 592 -33.85 1.63 4.43
N CYS A 593 -32.83 1.27 5.21
CA CYS A 593 -31.70 0.49 4.73
C CYS A 593 -32.13 -0.85 4.10
N VAL A 594 -33.06 -1.58 4.71
CA VAL A 594 -33.52 -2.89 4.20
C VAL A 594 -34.36 -2.70 2.95
N GLN A 595 -35.28 -1.72 2.96
CA GLN A 595 -36.11 -1.43 1.79
C GLN A 595 -35.26 -0.94 0.60
N ALA A 596 -34.29 -0.08 0.86
CA ALA A 596 -33.36 0.40 -0.15
C ALA A 596 -32.48 -0.73 -0.69
N ALA A 597 -32.02 -1.64 0.17
CA ALA A 597 -31.29 -2.83 -0.24
C ALA A 597 -32.13 -3.71 -1.18
N ALA A 598 -33.40 -3.95 -0.84
CA ALA A 598 -34.32 -4.73 -1.67
C ALA A 598 -34.53 -4.08 -3.06
N ASN A 599 -34.75 -2.78 -3.10
CA ASN A 599 -34.95 -2.03 -4.34
C ASN A 599 -33.67 -2.01 -5.20
N ALA A 600 -32.52 -1.76 -4.57
CA ALA A 600 -31.22 -1.78 -5.23
C ALA A 600 -30.88 -3.18 -5.76
N TRP A 601 -31.27 -4.24 -5.07
CA TRP A 601 -31.03 -5.62 -5.50
C TRP A 601 -31.90 -6.03 -6.70
N THR A 602 -33.17 -5.61 -6.71
CA THR A 602 -34.20 -6.04 -7.68
C THR A 602 -34.25 -5.18 -8.94
N SER A 603 -34.32 -3.86 -8.79
CA SER A 603 -34.51 -2.92 -9.90
C SER A 603 -33.19 -2.32 -10.39
N ARG A 604 -32.14 -2.31 -9.55
CA ARG A 604 -30.74 -1.92 -9.87
C ARG A 604 -30.56 -0.62 -10.68
N THR A 605 -31.56 0.25 -10.72
CA THR A 605 -31.49 1.59 -11.33
C THR A 605 -30.48 2.47 -10.60
N LEU A 606 -29.96 3.50 -11.25
CA LEU A 606 -29.02 4.41 -10.60
C LEU A 606 -29.66 5.04 -9.36
N GLU A 607 -30.92 5.49 -9.48
CA GLU A 607 -31.69 6.06 -8.36
C GLU A 607 -31.73 5.14 -7.14
N ASN A 608 -32.04 3.85 -7.33
CA ASN A 608 -32.09 2.89 -6.23
C ASN A 608 -30.71 2.63 -5.61
N LYS A 609 -29.65 2.60 -6.43
CA LYS A 609 -28.27 2.48 -5.93
C LYS A 609 -27.84 3.68 -5.11
N VAL A 610 -28.10 4.90 -5.59
CA VAL A 610 -27.83 6.15 -4.86
C VAL A 610 -28.56 6.14 -3.52
N PHE A 611 -29.87 5.83 -3.56
CA PHE A 611 -30.69 5.83 -2.36
C PHE A 611 -30.16 4.83 -1.33
N PHE A 612 -29.82 3.62 -1.76
CA PHE A 612 -29.25 2.61 -0.86
C PHE A 612 -27.90 3.03 -0.27
N GLN A 613 -27.00 3.58 -1.07
CA GLN A 613 -25.71 4.07 -0.59
C GLN A 613 -25.87 5.18 0.45
N LYS A 614 -26.84 6.09 0.27
CA LYS A 614 -27.17 7.13 1.26
C LYS A 614 -27.67 6.52 2.58
N GLN A 615 -28.57 5.54 2.54
CA GLN A 615 -29.05 4.90 3.79
C GLN A 615 -27.91 4.19 4.53
N VAL A 616 -27.04 3.48 3.82
CA VAL A 616 -25.88 2.81 4.39
C VAL A 616 -24.88 3.82 5.00
N GLN A 617 -24.74 5.01 4.41
CA GLN A 617 -23.94 6.11 4.99
C GLN A 617 -24.59 6.66 6.28
N ARG A 618 -25.92 6.80 6.31
CA ARG A 618 -26.66 7.34 7.48
C ARG A 618 -26.49 6.53 8.75
N LEU A 619 -26.15 5.24 8.64
CA LEU A 619 -25.81 4.40 9.79
C LEU A 619 -24.75 5.01 10.70
N ARG A 620 -23.86 5.86 10.17
CA ARG A 620 -22.78 6.54 10.90
C ARG A 620 -23.25 7.65 11.85
N PHE A 621 -24.43 8.21 11.59
CA PHE A 621 -24.96 9.34 12.36
C PHE A 621 -25.93 8.90 13.45
N LEU A 622 -26.13 7.59 13.64
CA LEU A 622 -27.06 7.04 14.61
C LEU A 622 -26.45 7.00 16.01
N ASP A 623 -27.19 7.41 17.04
CA ASP A 623 -26.74 7.19 18.42
C ASP A 623 -27.15 5.80 18.91
N LEU A 624 -26.20 4.87 18.93
CA LEU A 624 -26.45 3.49 19.34
C LEU A 624 -26.79 3.35 20.84
N ASN A 625 -26.50 4.36 21.66
CA ASN A 625 -26.87 4.34 23.08
C ASN A 625 -28.40 4.39 23.30
N GLN A 626 -29.16 4.78 22.27
CA GLN A 626 -30.63 4.77 22.31
C GLN A 626 -31.22 3.35 22.27
N LEU A 627 -30.41 2.32 21.97
CA LEU A 627 -30.82 0.91 21.97
C LEU A 627 -30.90 0.33 23.40
N SER A 628 -31.99 0.67 24.08
CA SER A 628 -32.21 0.35 25.50
C SER A 628 -32.63 -1.11 25.76
N THR A 629 -33.45 -1.72 24.90
CA THR A 629 -33.98 -3.08 25.10
C THR A 629 -33.30 -4.12 24.21
N SER A 630 -33.44 -5.41 24.57
CA SER A 630 -32.89 -6.51 23.77
C SER A 630 -33.58 -6.58 22.40
N GLU A 631 -34.89 -6.35 22.35
CA GLU A 631 -35.71 -6.39 21.14
C GLU A 631 -35.34 -5.26 20.19
N GLN A 632 -35.05 -4.06 20.71
CA GLN A 632 -34.53 -2.94 19.93
C GLN A 632 -33.19 -3.27 19.28
N ARG A 633 -32.23 -3.83 20.05
CA ARG A 633 -30.91 -4.22 19.52
C ARG A 633 -31.04 -5.30 18.45
N MET A 634 -31.84 -6.33 18.72
CA MET A 634 -32.04 -7.43 17.77
C MET A 634 -32.67 -6.92 16.48
N ALA A 635 -33.78 -6.18 16.54
CA ALA A 635 -34.44 -5.64 15.35
C ALA A 635 -33.51 -4.74 14.53
N PHE A 636 -32.80 -3.84 15.19
CA PHE A 636 -31.84 -2.94 14.53
C PHE A 636 -30.72 -3.71 13.83
N PHE A 637 -30.00 -4.58 14.55
CA PHE A 637 -28.83 -5.26 13.99
C PHE A 637 -29.20 -6.35 12.98
N PHE A 638 -30.41 -6.94 13.04
CA PHE A 638 -30.91 -7.80 11.96
C PHE A 638 -31.16 -7.01 10.67
N ASN A 639 -31.76 -5.82 10.77
CA ASN A 639 -31.96 -4.94 9.61
C ASN A 639 -30.61 -4.51 9.03
N VAL A 640 -29.69 -4.03 9.88
CA VAL A 640 -28.34 -3.64 9.46
C VAL A 640 -27.59 -4.81 8.82
N TYR A 641 -27.56 -5.99 9.44
CA TYR A 641 -26.87 -7.17 8.89
C TYR A 641 -27.35 -7.51 7.49
N GLN A 642 -28.67 -7.59 7.28
CA GLN A 642 -29.25 -7.94 5.98
C GLN A 642 -28.93 -6.89 4.91
N SER A 643 -29.05 -5.61 5.25
CA SER A 643 -28.68 -4.53 4.34
C SER A 643 -27.21 -4.58 3.96
N LEU A 644 -26.31 -4.72 4.94
CA LEU A 644 -24.87 -4.76 4.68
C LEU A 644 -24.44 -6.03 3.95
N TYR A 645 -25.16 -7.14 4.13
CA TYR A 645 -24.98 -8.37 3.36
C TYR A 645 -25.32 -8.17 1.88
N VAL A 646 -26.45 -7.51 1.59
CA VAL A 646 -26.82 -7.12 0.23
C VAL A 646 -25.82 -6.13 -0.35
N HIS A 647 -25.38 -5.13 0.43
CA HIS A 647 -24.37 -4.17 0.02
C HIS A 647 -23.06 -4.87 -0.37
N LEU A 648 -22.60 -5.83 0.42
CA LEU A 648 -21.41 -6.63 0.11
C LEU A 648 -21.57 -7.37 -1.22
N HIS A 649 -22.71 -7.99 -1.49
CA HIS A 649 -22.96 -8.74 -2.73
C HIS A 649 -23.19 -7.85 -3.97
N LEU A 650 -23.65 -6.62 -3.77
CA LEU A 650 -23.70 -5.61 -4.85
C LEU A 650 -22.31 -5.05 -5.15
N THR A 651 -21.45 -5.03 -4.13
CA THR A 651 -20.07 -4.56 -4.23
C THR A 651 -19.18 -5.62 -4.87
N ILE A 652 -19.22 -6.85 -4.36
CA ILE A 652 -18.38 -8.00 -4.72
C ILE A 652 -19.30 -9.11 -5.22
N GLU A 653 -19.13 -9.54 -6.47
CA GLU A 653 -20.02 -10.53 -7.12
C GLU A 653 -20.04 -11.87 -6.38
N GLU A 654 -18.88 -12.29 -5.85
CA GLU A 654 -18.70 -13.52 -5.08
C GLU A 654 -17.87 -13.23 -3.82
N PRO A 655 -18.50 -12.73 -2.73
CA PRO A 655 -17.77 -12.41 -1.51
C PRO A 655 -17.25 -13.70 -0.86
N THR A 656 -15.95 -13.72 -0.57
CA THR A 656 -15.29 -14.84 0.12
C THR A 656 -15.55 -14.80 1.62
N THR A 657 -15.18 -15.87 2.32
CA THR A 657 -15.18 -15.95 3.79
C THR A 657 -14.35 -14.82 4.43
N VAL A 658 -13.25 -14.42 3.77
CA VAL A 658 -12.39 -13.30 4.18
C VAL A 658 -13.10 -11.96 4.04
N CYS A 659 -13.91 -11.77 3.00
CA CYS A 659 -14.67 -10.52 2.82
C CYS A 659 -15.60 -10.25 4.01
N MET A 660 -16.13 -11.29 4.66
CA MET A 660 -16.99 -11.16 5.84
C MET A 660 -16.29 -10.53 7.05
N HIS A 661 -14.95 -10.52 7.08
CA HIS A 661 -14.11 -9.93 8.12
C HIS A 661 -13.46 -8.61 7.71
N GLN A 662 -12.97 -8.54 6.47
CA GLN A 662 -12.14 -7.41 6.03
C GLN A 662 -12.97 -6.23 5.51
N VAL A 663 -14.20 -6.49 5.07
CA VAL A 663 -15.15 -5.45 4.69
C VAL A 663 -15.91 -5.00 5.92
N VAL A 664 -15.64 -3.76 6.33
CA VAL A 664 -16.22 -3.17 7.53
C VAL A 664 -17.09 -1.98 7.18
N TYR A 665 -17.94 -1.61 8.13
CA TYR A 665 -18.82 -0.47 8.05
C TYR A 665 -18.70 0.33 9.35
N GLU A 666 -18.60 1.65 9.23
CA GLU A 666 -18.68 2.56 10.37
C GLU A 666 -20.15 2.69 10.78
N VAL A 667 -20.48 2.34 12.01
CA VAL A 667 -21.85 2.36 12.54
C VAL A 667 -21.89 3.19 13.82
N GLY A 668 -22.82 4.13 13.80
CA GLY A 668 -23.13 5.06 14.87
C GLY A 668 -22.11 6.16 15.10
N VAL A 669 -22.52 7.18 15.88
CA VAL A 669 -21.67 8.30 16.29
C VAL A 669 -20.48 7.86 17.15
N GLN A 670 -20.57 6.64 17.71
CA GLN A 670 -19.49 5.93 18.39
C GLN A 670 -18.37 5.47 17.45
N LYS A 671 -18.57 5.55 16.13
CA LYS A 671 -17.61 5.14 15.07
C LYS A 671 -17.17 3.68 15.20
N LEU A 672 -18.11 2.78 15.51
CA LEU A 672 -17.80 1.36 15.58
C LEU A 672 -17.55 0.82 14.17
N LEU A 673 -16.39 0.22 13.95
CA LEU A 673 -16.08 -0.49 12.71
C LEU A 673 -16.58 -1.93 12.84
N LEU A 674 -17.60 -2.27 12.06
CA LEU A 674 -18.29 -3.54 12.12
C LEU A 674 -18.29 -4.22 10.75
N SER A 675 -17.67 -5.39 10.67
CA SER A 675 -17.84 -6.36 9.60
C SER A 675 -19.11 -7.20 9.79
N LEU A 676 -19.50 -7.95 8.75
CA LEU A 676 -20.63 -8.88 8.86
C LEU A 676 -20.36 -9.97 9.90
N ALA A 677 -19.11 -10.42 10.03
CA ALA A 677 -18.71 -11.39 11.04
C ALA A 677 -18.86 -10.82 12.46
N GLU A 678 -18.50 -9.56 12.70
CA GLU A 678 -18.68 -8.91 14.01
C GLU A 678 -20.16 -8.70 14.35
N ILE A 679 -20.96 -8.22 13.39
CA ILE A 679 -22.41 -8.05 13.61
C ILE A 679 -23.06 -9.40 13.95
N GLU A 680 -22.68 -10.47 13.24
CA GLU A 680 -23.23 -11.79 13.49
C GLU A 680 -22.74 -12.41 14.80
N HIS A 681 -21.44 -12.53 14.99
CA HIS A 681 -20.85 -13.37 16.04
C HIS A 681 -20.60 -12.61 17.34
N VAL A 682 -20.33 -11.31 17.27
CA VAL A 682 -20.07 -10.48 18.46
C VAL A 682 -21.36 -9.82 18.94
N ILE A 683 -22.13 -9.22 18.04
CA ILE A 683 -23.31 -8.43 18.40
C ILE A 683 -24.58 -9.30 18.52
N LEU A 684 -25.08 -9.86 17.41
CA LEU A 684 -26.36 -10.60 17.38
C LEU A 684 -26.30 -11.88 18.20
N ARG A 685 -25.19 -12.64 18.09
CA ARG A 685 -24.96 -13.85 18.88
C ARG A 685 -24.35 -13.57 20.26
N GLY A 686 -24.27 -12.32 20.71
CA GLY A 686 -23.61 -11.89 21.96
C GLY A 686 -23.91 -12.75 23.19
N GLY A 687 -25.17 -13.10 23.42
CA GLY A 687 -25.62 -13.92 24.55
C GLY A 687 -25.52 -15.43 24.35
N LEU A 688 -25.23 -15.90 23.13
CA LEU A 688 -25.14 -17.31 22.77
C LEU A 688 -23.73 -17.88 23.00
N PRO A 689 -23.61 -19.21 23.18
CA PRO A 689 -22.30 -19.87 23.21
C PRO A 689 -21.48 -19.55 21.96
N THR A 690 -20.16 -19.42 22.13
CA THR A 690 -19.24 -19.23 21.01
C THR A 690 -19.28 -20.46 20.11
N ILE A 691 -19.48 -20.23 18.82
CA ILE A 691 -19.41 -21.28 17.81
C ILE A 691 -17.93 -21.56 17.54
N ILE A 692 -17.56 -22.84 17.51
CA ILE A 692 -16.18 -23.28 17.30
C ILE A 692 -15.84 -23.55 15.83
N ASP A 693 -16.86 -23.71 14.99
CA ASP A 693 -16.72 -23.98 13.56
C ASP A 693 -17.92 -23.38 12.79
N ALA A 694 -17.62 -22.58 11.78
CA ALA A 694 -18.59 -21.93 10.91
C ALA A 694 -18.13 -22.13 9.47
N PRO A 695 -18.86 -22.89 8.63
CA PRO A 695 -18.37 -23.34 7.32
C PRO A 695 -18.17 -22.23 6.28
N TYR A 696 -18.53 -20.99 6.63
CA TYR A 696 -18.45 -19.80 5.79
C TYR A 696 -17.50 -18.73 6.36
N LEU A 697 -16.73 -19.07 7.39
CA LEU A 697 -15.71 -18.20 7.98
C LEU A 697 -14.45 -19.01 8.28
N ASP A 698 -13.29 -18.48 7.88
CA ASP A 698 -12.00 -19.13 8.17
C ASP A 698 -11.61 -18.97 9.66
N GLU A 699 -12.07 -17.88 10.28
CA GLU A 699 -11.88 -17.56 11.70
C GLU A 699 -13.21 -17.04 12.28
N ILE A 700 -13.51 -17.33 13.54
CA ILE A 700 -14.72 -16.82 14.20
C ILE A 700 -14.31 -15.74 15.21
N PRO A 701 -14.82 -14.50 15.09
CA PRO A 701 -14.53 -13.43 16.03
C PRO A 701 -14.84 -13.81 17.48
N GLN A 702 -13.83 -13.70 18.36
CA GLN A 702 -14.00 -13.97 19.79
C GLN A 702 -14.44 -12.72 20.53
N LYS A 703 -15.63 -12.75 21.14
CA LYS A 703 -16.24 -11.62 21.86
C LYS A 703 -15.33 -10.98 22.91
N SER A 704 -14.54 -11.81 23.61
CA SER A 704 -13.58 -11.35 24.63
C SER A 704 -12.43 -10.51 24.09
N SER A 705 -12.17 -10.58 22.79
CA SER A 705 -11.10 -9.84 22.12
C SER A 705 -11.50 -8.42 21.73
N TYR A 706 -12.77 -8.05 21.91
CA TYR A 706 -13.31 -6.75 21.50
C TYR A 706 -13.45 -5.77 22.67
N PRO A 707 -13.28 -4.45 22.43
CA PRO A 707 -13.47 -3.42 23.45
C PRO A 707 -14.85 -3.46 24.11
N ALA A 708 -14.95 -2.95 25.34
CA ALA A 708 -16.20 -2.92 26.12
C ALA A 708 -17.38 -2.25 25.39
N GLN A 709 -17.11 -1.33 24.45
CA GLN A 709 -18.11 -0.67 23.62
C GLN A 709 -18.92 -1.65 22.74
N PHE A 710 -18.33 -2.78 22.33
CA PHE A 710 -19.07 -3.82 21.61
C PHE A 710 -20.03 -4.57 22.54
N SER A 711 -19.64 -4.75 23.79
CA SER A 711 -20.47 -5.44 24.79
C SER A 711 -21.69 -4.62 25.20
N SER A 712 -21.63 -3.28 25.15
CA SER A 712 -22.78 -2.42 25.50
C SER A 712 -23.90 -2.48 24.47
N ILE A 713 -23.58 -2.74 23.20
CA ILE A 713 -24.56 -2.86 22.09
C ILE A 713 -24.90 -4.32 21.74
N ALA A 714 -24.19 -5.29 22.29
CA ALA A 714 -24.43 -6.71 22.03
C ALA A 714 -25.82 -7.18 22.53
N CYS A 715 -26.37 -8.16 21.82
CA CYS A 715 -27.60 -8.85 22.20
C CYS A 715 -27.29 -9.88 23.29
N ASN A 716 -27.74 -9.65 24.52
CA ASN A 716 -27.38 -10.50 25.67
C ASN A 716 -28.36 -11.67 25.89
N ARG A 717 -29.47 -11.72 25.16
CA ARG A 717 -30.50 -12.75 25.30
C ARG A 717 -30.08 -14.04 24.59
N LYS A 718 -30.25 -15.17 25.27
CA LYS A 718 -30.09 -16.50 24.68
C LYS A 718 -31.32 -16.86 23.86
N ASP A 719 -31.23 -16.70 22.54
CA ASP A 719 -32.30 -17.03 21.61
C ASP A 719 -31.75 -17.80 20.40
N PHE A 720 -32.05 -19.09 20.32
CA PHE A 720 -31.55 -19.95 19.24
C PHE A 720 -32.08 -19.55 17.86
N ARG A 721 -33.24 -18.86 17.81
CA ARG A 721 -33.88 -18.42 16.57
C ARG A 721 -32.99 -17.44 15.80
N ILE A 722 -32.13 -16.70 16.51
CA ILE A 722 -31.18 -15.76 15.91
C ILE A 722 -30.28 -16.48 14.90
N SER A 723 -29.70 -17.62 15.30
CA SER A 723 -28.78 -18.37 14.43
C SER A 723 -29.46 -18.92 13.18
N ILE A 724 -30.72 -19.37 13.31
CA ILE A 724 -31.50 -19.94 12.21
C ILE A 724 -31.96 -18.82 11.26
N ALA A 725 -32.42 -17.68 11.79
CA ALA A 725 -32.80 -16.54 10.98
C ALA A 725 -31.61 -16.00 10.17
N LEU A 726 -30.43 -15.86 10.78
CA LEU A 726 -29.19 -15.45 10.08
C LEU A 726 -28.81 -16.41 8.95
N TYR A 727 -28.89 -17.73 9.19
CA TYR A 727 -28.68 -18.74 8.16
C TYR A 727 -29.71 -18.60 7.02
N GLY A 728 -30.99 -18.43 7.37
CA GLY A 728 -32.07 -18.20 6.41
C GLY A 728 -31.85 -16.95 5.55
N HIS A 729 -31.44 -15.83 6.13
CA HIS A 729 -31.14 -14.60 5.36
C HIS A 729 -30.01 -14.81 4.35
N ARG A 730 -28.99 -15.60 4.69
CA ARG A 730 -27.89 -15.88 3.76
C ARG A 730 -28.31 -16.80 2.62
N ILE A 731 -29.03 -17.87 2.92
CA ILE A 731 -29.37 -18.92 1.94
C ILE A 731 -30.57 -18.53 1.10
N ASP A 732 -31.67 -18.14 1.74
CA ASP A 732 -32.91 -17.84 1.05
C ASP A 732 -32.92 -16.43 0.44
N LYS A 733 -31.96 -15.57 0.82
CA LYS A 733 -31.87 -14.16 0.41
C LYS A 733 -33.17 -13.38 0.65
N ASN A 734 -33.97 -13.84 1.61
CA ASN A 734 -35.20 -13.21 2.04
C ASN A 734 -34.87 -12.03 2.96
N LEU A 735 -35.29 -10.83 2.54
CA LEU A 735 -35.18 -9.62 3.34
C LEU A 735 -36.44 -9.43 4.18
N VAL A 736 -36.25 -9.23 5.48
CA VAL A 736 -37.33 -8.96 6.44
C VAL A 736 -37.01 -7.65 7.15
N VAL A 737 -37.97 -6.74 7.19
CA VAL A 737 -37.91 -5.54 8.02
C VAL A 737 -38.35 -5.93 9.43
N TYR A 738 -37.40 -5.91 10.37
CA TYR A 738 -37.67 -6.21 11.77
C TYR A 738 -38.06 -4.94 12.53
N GLU A 739 -39.15 -5.03 13.27
CA GLU A 739 -39.64 -3.96 14.17
C GLU A 739 -39.51 -4.41 15.62
N PRO A 740 -39.10 -3.53 16.56
CA PRO A 740 -38.93 -3.91 17.96
C PRO A 740 -40.19 -4.54 18.60
N ASN A 741 -41.38 -4.03 18.27
CA ASN A 741 -42.64 -4.49 18.86
C ASN A 741 -43.10 -5.85 18.33
N CYS A 742 -42.71 -6.20 17.11
CA CYS A 742 -43.15 -7.40 16.40
C CYS A 742 -42.02 -8.41 16.18
N PHE A 743 -40.82 -8.14 16.72
CA PHE A 743 -39.59 -8.88 16.44
C PHE A 743 -39.76 -10.40 16.63
N HIS A 744 -40.42 -10.82 17.71
CA HIS A 744 -40.59 -12.23 18.02
C HIS A 744 -41.53 -12.96 17.05
N GLU A 745 -42.56 -12.31 16.56
CA GLU A 745 -43.46 -12.88 15.54
C GLU A 745 -42.74 -12.98 14.20
N GLN A 746 -42.01 -11.91 13.82
CA GLN A 746 -41.23 -11.84 12.59
C GLN A 746 -40.10 -12.88 12.55
N VAL A 747 -39.35 -13.04 13.64
CA VAL A 747 -38.28 -14.04 13.69
C VAL A 747 -38.84 -15.47 13.72
N ASN A 748 -39.99 -15.69 14.37
CA ASN A 748 -40.69 -16.98 14.30
C ASN A 748 -41.13 -17.32 12.88
N ALA A 749 -41.67 -16.34 12.15
CA ALA A 749 -42.06 -16.52 10.76
C ALA A 749 -40.85 -16.86 9.88
N MET A 750 -39.73 -16.16 10.06
CA MET A 750 -38.48 -16.42 9.34
C MET A 750 -37.90 -17.81 9.65
N VAL A 751 -37.84 -18.20 10.92
CA VAL A 751 -37.40 -19.54 11.32
C VAL A 751 -38.31 -20.63 10.75
N SER A 752 -39.63 -20.41 10.80
CA SER A 752 -40.60 -21.35 10.25
C SER A 752 -40.41 -21.51 8.74
N SER A 753 -40.26 -20.42 8.00
CA SER A 753 -40.07 -20.45 6.55
C SER A 753 -38.73 -21.09 6.16
N THR A 754 -37.69 -20.94 6.97
CA THR A 754 -36.40 -21.59 6.73
C THR A 754 -36.42 -23.09 7.05
N LEU A 755 -37.03 -23.50 8.18
CA LEU A 755 -36.99 -24.90 8.64
C LEU A 755 -38.03 -25.80 7.98
N GLN A 756 -39.29 -25.34 7.83
CA GLN A 756 -40.38 -26.17 7.29
C GLN A 756 -40.06 -26.86 5.95
N PRO A 757 -39.46 -26.19 4.95
CA PRO A 757 -39.13 -26.86 3.69
C PRO A 757 -37.91 -27.79 3.78
N ARG A 758 -37.12 -27.70 4.86
CA ARG A 758 -35.83 -28.40 4.99
C ARG A 758 -35.84 -29.54 5.99
N VAL A 759 -36.76 -29.51 6.96
CA VAL A 759 -36.93 -30.61 7.91
C VAL A 759 -37.76 -31.70 7.26
N LYS A 760 -37.19 -32.90 7.12
CA LYS A 760 -37.93 -34.08 6.64
C LYS A 760 -38.12 -35.05 7.79
N VAL A 761 -39.36 -35.41 8.07
CA VAL A 761 -39.71 -36.40 9.09
C VAL A 761 -40.07 -37.70 8.37
N SER A 762 -39.35 -38.78 8.68
CA SER A 762 -39.69 -40.16 8.31
C SER A 762 -40.26 -40.89 9.53
N GLU A 763 -40.71 -42.13 9.35
CA GLU A 763 -41.28 -42.96 10.43
C GLU A 763 -40.35 -43.15 11.65
N SER A 764 -39.03 -43.04 11.46
CA SER A 764 -38.03 -43.22 12.53
C SER A 764 -36.88 -42.21 12.55
N THR A 765 -36.82 -41.30 11.58
CA THR A 765 -35.72 -40.32 11.47
C THR A 765 -36.23 -38.90 11.22
N ILE A 766 -35.63 -37.94 11.92
CA ILE A 766 -35.80 -36.52 11.62
C ILE A 766 -34.53 -36.06 10.91
N HIS A 767 -34.65 -35.63 9.67
CA HIS A 767 -33.59 -35.00 8.91
C HIS A 767 -33.67 -33.49 9.13
N LEU A 768 -32.67 -32.92 9.79
CA LEU A 768 -32.53 -31.48 9.97
C LEU A 768 -31.74 -30.87 8.80
N PRO A 769 -31.97 -29.59 8.46
CA PRO A 769 -31.08 -28.87 7.56
C PRO A 769 -29.65 -28.89 8.10
N VAL A 770 -28.70 -29.27 7.23
CA VAL A 770 -27.26 -29.17 7.48
C VAL A 770 -26.77 -27.78 7.09
#